data_AF-C5CH84-F1
#
_entry.id   AF-C5CH84-F1
#
_cell.length_a   1.000
_cell.length_b   1.000
_cell.length_c   1.000
_cell.angle_alpha   90.00
_cell.angle_beta   90.00
_cell.angle_gamma   90.00
#
_symmetry.space_group_name_H-M   'P 1'
#
loop_
_entity.id
_entity.type
_entity.pdbx_description
1 polymer ?
#
loop_
_entity_poly.entity_id
_entity_poly.type
_entity_poly.pdbx_seq_one_letter_code
_entity_poly.pdbx_strand_id
1 'polypeptide(L)'
;MRKALLLLFIMLACLGFAADFFIESDQQVFLIGDFTEWEPVPLEKAAGSWWYLSVSLDNGTYNYYFTDESGNRLIDPFKETTNIEGKTFNIFRVEDLEPATHKIWDREYFNPVKPGEFYLSVSGKEEAFTKAFIHINGAKLEMPFLKNSGNQDYFRIHLTDLQNLEYYFELLGNDKKLFLGANGVSEQSVIPFRFTPDNLPVNYFDTPEWSKGAVYYQIFPERFANGDPSNDPEGSQNWYADPKSANLGSDGFFGGDLQGVIDHMDHLKDLGIDAIYFNPIFESVSSHKYDTADYMKIDDNFGDYELFKKMVNDLSSSGIRVILDGVFNHTGDEFRAFQDVKKNGKDSPYWDWYFIKGNKPRRYKGHAMNYIAWGGYADMPKLNVLNPEVQEYIGKVAEKYAKAGISGWRLDVAGEVAPEFWKNFFRPTVKSMNKESIIVGEIWGDSKVYLQGNMFDSVMNYQFRDAVIEYVARPMHSAKKFANMTGFYLKRYPPQVLHSLWNMLDSHDTERMLTTLYGDIELFKIAVGLQMTFIGSPVIYYGDEIGMTGGKDPDNRRPMPWKEELWNKDILEYYKKLISFRKEYPALRKGSFEIIATDGTLMAYKRTLEDEEIIIFANPGNEKATFSGSLPGLYHELFTNTQMEIKNLEVPAKSFLIFKRIR
;
A
#
# COMPACT_ATOMS: atom_id res chain seq x y z
N MET A 1 -10.64 -47.26 -5.08
CA MET A 1 -12.06 -47.19 -4.64
C MET A 1 -12.15 -46.58 -3.25
N ARG A 2 -12.10 -45.25 -3.17
CA ARG A 2 -12.74 -44.38 -2.17
C ARG A 2 -12.63 -42.97 -2.79
N LYS A 3 -13.79 -42.39 -3.05
CA LYS A 3 -13.99 -41.16 -3.82
C LYS A 3 -13.46 -39.96 -3.04
N ALA A 4 -12.44 -39.28 -3.56
CA ALA A 4 -12.21 -37.87 -3.26
C ALA A 4 -12.92 -37.10 -4.38
N LEU A 5 -14.13 -36.64 -4.09
CA LEU A 5 -14.88 -35.76 -4.97
C LEU A 5 -14.22 -34.38 -4.84
N LEU A 6 -13.24 -34.11 -5.71
CA LEU A 6 -12.73 -32.77 -5.92
C LEU A 6 -13.84 -32.02 -6.66
N LEU A 7 -14.63 -31.22 -5.95
CA LEU A 7 -15.61 -30.29 -6.51
C LEU A 7 -14.82 -29.21 -7.28
N LEU A 8 -14.53 -29.52 -8.54
CA LEU A 8 -14.03 -28.60 -9.53
C LEU A 8 -15.23 -27.69 -9.89
N PHE A 9 -15.32 -26.51 -9.27
CA PHE A 9 -16.24 -25.46 -9.74
C PHE A 9 -15.77 -25.03 -11.14
N ILE A 10 -16.36 -25.66 -12.16
CA ILE A 10 -16.30 -25.16 -13.52
C ILE A 10 -17.09 -23.86 -13.51
N MET A 11 -16.41 -22.72 -13.55
CA MET A 11 -17.00 -21.46 -14.00
C MET A 11 -17.40 -21.64 -15.46
N LEU A 12 -18.60 -22.18 -15.71
CA LEU A 12 -19.35 -21.73 -16.88
C LEU A 12 -19.74 -20.30 -16.58
N ALA A 13 -19.22 -19.37 -17.38
CA ALA A 13 -19.70 -18.00 -17.45
C ALA A 13 -21.15 -18.02 -17.97
N CYS A 14 -22.10 -18.34 -17.10
CA CYS A 14 -23.51 -18.06 -17.32
C CYS A 14 -23.77 -16.59 -16.99
N LEU A 15 -24.62 -15.95 -17.79
CA LEU A 15 -25.06 -14.55 -17.73
C LEU A 15 -25.95 -14.24 -16.49
N GLY A 16 -25.66 -14.84 -15.34
CA GLY A 16 -26.46 -14.65 -14.13
C GLY A 16 -26.12 -13.36 -13.39
N PHE A 17 -27.09 -12.86 -12.62
CA PHE A 17 -26.93 -11.73 -11.71
C PHE A 17 -26.24 -12.18 -10.43
N ALA A 18 -25.31 -11.38 -9.91
CA ALA A 18 -24.68 -11.66 -8.63
C ALA A 18 -25.69 -11.42 -7.48
N ALA A 19 -26.04 -12.49 -6.77
CA ALA A 19 -26.89 -12.51 -5.59
C ALA A 19 -26.04 -12.68 -4.33
N ASP A 20 -26.16 -11.70 -3.43
CA ASP A 20 -25.35 -11.58 -2.22
C ASP A 20 -26.17 -12.07 -1.00
N PHE A 21 -25.67 -13.11 -0.32
CA PHE A 21 -26.26 -13.71 0.87
C PHE A 21 -25.36 -13.47 2.07
N PHE A 22 -25.92 -13.06 3.20
CA PHE A 22 -25.16 -12.83 4.43
C PHE A 22 -26.01 -13.01 5.67
N ILE A 23 -25.38 -13.44 6.78
CA ILE A 23 -26.06 -13.67 8.05
C ILE A 23 -25.07 -13.60 9.22
N GLU A 24 -25.60 -13.28 10.40
CA GLU A 24 -24.87 -13.30 11.66
C GLU A 24 -24.93 -14.69 12.33
N SER A 25 -23.78 -15.20 12.77
CA SER A 25 -23.64 -16.46 13.52
C SER A 25 -22.28 -16.55 14.21
N ASP A 26 -22.24 -17.11 15.42
CA ASP A 26 -20.98 -17.42 16.12
C ASP A 26 -20.27 -18.67 15.59
N GLN A 27 -20.97 -19.49 14.78
CA GLN A 27 -20.48 -20.73 14.19
C GLN A 27 -20.41 -20.62 12.67
N GLN A 28 -19.65 -21.51 12.02
CA GLN A 28 -19.66 -21.64 10.56
C GLN A 28 -21.08 -21.87 10.06
N VAL A 29 -21.42 -21.16 8.99
CA VAL A 29 -22.75 -21.21 8.37
C VAL A 29 -22.66 -21.81 6.98
N PHE A 30 -23.72 -22.49 6.56
CA PHE A 30 -23.92 -23.02 5.22
C PHE A 30 -25.19 -22.43 4.61
N LEU A 31 -25.14 -22.12 3.31
CA LEU A 31 -26.29 -21.71 2.50
C LEU A 31 -26.90 -22.95 1.85
N ILE A 32 -28.22 -23.07 1.93
CA ILE A 32 -28.99 -24.14 1.29
C ILE A 32 -30.19 -23.53 0.57
N GLY A 33 -30.36 -23.81 -0.72
CA GLY A 33 -31.53 -23.36 -1.46
C GLY A 33 -31.73 -24.05 -2.81
N ASP A 34 -32.74 -23.60 -3.55
CA ASP A 34 -33.09 -24.11 -4.88
C ASP A 34 -31.89 -24.16 -5.82
N PHE A 35 -31.01 -23.15 -5.74
CA PHE A 35 -29.84 -22.97 -6.59
C PHE A 35 -28.58 -23.71 -6.11
N THR A 36 -28.58 -24.26 -4.88
CA THR A 36 -27.51 -25.14 -4.41
C THR A 36 -27.88 -26.62 -4.55
N GLU A 37 -28.99 -26.91 -5.26
CA GLU A 37 -29.60 -28.25 -5.31
C GLU A 37 -29.89 -28.82 -3.92
N TRP A 38 -30.16 -27.94 -2.95
CA TRP A 38 -30.33 -28.26 -1.53
C TRP A 38 -29.12 -28.91 -0.84
N GLU A 39 -27.93 -28.83 -1.44
CA GLU A 39 -26.68 -29.18 -0.79
C GLU A 39 -26.10 -27.98 -0.01
N PRO A 40 -25.45 -28.23 1.16
CA PRO A 40 -24.87 -27.17 1.98
C PRO A 40 -23.59 -26.60 1.36
N VAL A 41 -23.58 -25.29 1.14
CA VAL A 41 -22.40 -24.55 0.66
C VAL A 41 -21.86 -23.67 1.79
N PRO A 42 -20.60 -23.83 2.22
CA PRO A 42 -20.05 -23.04 3.33
C PRO A 42 -19.94 -21.56 2.95
N LEU A 43 -20.37 -20.68 3.85
CA LEU A 43 -20.14 -19.23 3.74
C LEU A 43 -18.70 -18.87 4.12
N GLU A 44 -18.22 -17.75 3.59
CA GLU A 44 -16.96 -17.13 4.00
C GLU A 44 -17.16 -16.24 5.24
N LYS A 45 -16.17 -16.21 6.13
CA LYS A 45 -16.19 -15.35 7.31
C LYS A 45 -15.81 -13.91 6.94
N ALA A 46 -16.66 -12.96 7.29
CA ALA A 46 -16.36 -11.52 7.22
C ALA A 46 -15.71 -11.07 8.55
N ALA A 47 -16.12 -9.93 9.11
CA ALA A 47 -15.74 -9.50 10.45
C ALA A 47 -16.76 -9.91 11.53
N GLY A 48 -16.28 -10.08 12.76
CA GLY A 48 -17.12 -10.46 13.90
C GLY A 48 -17.84 -11.80 13.69
N SER A 49 -19.16 -11.76 13.86
CA SER A 49 -20.11 -12.86 13.67
C SER A 49 -20.72 -12.89 12.26
N TRP A 50 -20.28 -12.04 11.32
CA TRP A 50 -20.86 -12.00 9.97
C TRP A 50 -20.25 -13.03 9.02
N TRP A 51 -21.13 -13.67 8.25
CA TRP A 51 -20.81 -14.64 7.21
C TRP A 51 -21.45 -14.21 5.89
N TYR A 52 -20.83 -14.51 4.75
CA TYR A 52 -21.38 -14.18 3.44
C TYR A 52 -21.08 -15.21 2.34
N LEU A 53 -21.85 -15.16 1.27
CA LEU A 53 -21.59 -15.88 0.01
C LEU A 53 -22.24 -15.12 -1.16
N SER A 54 -21.50 -14.94 -2.25
CA SER A 54 -22.04 -14.41 -3.51
C SER A 54 -22.29 -15.57 -4.48
N VAL A 55 -23.50 -15.67 -5.03
CA VAL A 55 -23.90 -16.71 -5.99
C VAL A 55 -24.41 -16.05 -7.27
N SER A 56 -24.07 -16.60 -8.44
CA SER A 56 -24.64 -16.16 -9.71
C SER A 56 -25.99 -16.84 -9.95
N LEU A 57 -27.07 -16.07 -10.05
CA LEU A 57 -28.43 -16.58 -10.22
C LEU A 57 -29.09 -15.99 -11.48
N ASP A 58 -29.92 -16.79 -12.14
CA ASP A 58 -30.77 -16.30 -13.22
C ASP A 58 -31.97 -15.50 -12.67
N ASN A 59 -32.68 -14.80 -13.54
CA ASN A 59 -33.94 -14.13 -13.17
C ASN A 59 -34.94 -15.16 -12.63
N GLY A 60 -35.50 -14.91 -11.44
CA GLY A 60 -36.36 -15.87 -10.78
C GLY A 60 -36.60 -15.59 -9.31
N THR A 61 -37.43 -16.44 -8.70
CA THR A 61 -37.68 -16.46 -7.25
C THR A 61 -37.13 -17.76 -6.70
N TYR A 62 -36.28 -17.66 -5.68
CA TYR A 62 -35.57 -18.78 -5.08
C TYR A 62 -35.88 -18.87 -3.59
N ASN A 63 -36.09 -20.08 -3.11
CA ASN A 63 -36.23 -20.38 -1.70
C ASN A 63 -34.89 -20.84 -1.14
N TYR A 64 -34.54 -20.34 0.04
CA TYR A 64 -33.31 -20.72 0.71
C TYR A 64 -33.46 -20.62 2.23
N TYR A 65 -32.49 -21.15 2.95
CA TYR A 65 -32.27 -20.95 4.38
C TYR A 65 -30.80 -21.16 4.68
N PHE A 66 -30.38 -20.76 5.87
CA PHE A 66 -29.03 -21.02 6.36
C PHE A 66 -29.03 -22.16 7.38
N THR A 67 -27.88 -22.81 7.59
CA THR A 67 -27.69 -23.75 8.71
C THR A 67 -26.37 -23.51 9.42
N ASP A 68 -26.35 -23.70 10.74
CA ASP A 68 -25.10 -23.79 11.50
C ASP A 68 -24.44 -25.18 11.38
N GLU A 69 -23.25 -25.37 11.95
CA GLU A 69 -22.55 -26.67 11.99
C GLU A 69 -23.35 -27.77 12.70
N SER A 70 -24.27 -27.40 13.58
CA SER A 70 -25.14 -28.31 14.32
C SER A 70 -26.39 -28.73 13.51
N GLY A 71 -26.59 -28.16 12.32
CA GLY A 71 -27.73 -28.42 11.45
C GLY A 71 -29.00 -27.66 11.83
N ASN A 72 -28.93 -26.68 12.73
CA ASN A 72 -30.08 -25.83 13.06
C ASN A 72 -30.34 -24.86 11.91
N ARG A 73 -31.62 -24.68 11.55
CA ARG A 73 -32.02 -23.71 10.52
C ARG A 73 -31.97 -22.29 11.06
N LEU A 74 -31.33 -21.42 10.30
CA LEU A 74 -31.28 -19.98 10.52
C LEU A 74 -32.01 -19.29 9.36
N ILE A 75 -32.82 -18.28 9.70
CA ILE A 75 -33.62 -17.50 8.75
C ILE A 75 -33.02 -16.10 8.65
N ASP A 76 -32.82 -15.63 7.43
CA ASP A 76 -32.33 -14.29 7.12
C ASP A 76 -33.35 -13.24 7.60
N PRO A 77 -33.00 -12.35 8.54
CA PRO A 77 -33.92 -11.33 9.04
C PRO A 77 -34.19 -10.21 8.02
N PHE A 78 -33.41 -10.12 6.94
CA PHE A 78 -33.51 -9.07 5.93
C PHE A 78 -34.34 -9.48 4.70
N LYS A 79 -34.82 -10.73 4.63
CA LYS A 79 -35.61 -11.21 3.49
C LYS A 79 -37.02 -11.64 3.88
N GLU A 80 -37.92 -11.56 2.90
CA GLU A 80 -39.25 -12.16 2.99
C GLU A 80 -39.15 -13.67 3.27
N THR A 81 -40.15 -14.22 3.94
CA THR A 81 -40.24 -15.65 4.23
C THR A 81 -41.50 -16.26 3.65
N THR A 82 -41.42 -17.52 3.23
CA THR A 82 -42.57 -18.36 2.87
C THR A 82 -42.60 -19.63 3.74
N ASN A 83 -43.77 -20.25 3.84
CA ASN A 83 -43.94 -21.55 4.49
C ASN A 83 -44.35 -22.60 3.45
N ILE A 84 -43.52 -23.63 3.30
CA ILE A 84 -43.76 -24.75 2.38
C ILE A 84 -43.72 -26.03 3.21
N GLU A 85 -44.80 -26.81 3.20
CA GLU A 85 -44.92 -28.08 3.94
C GLU A 85 -44.56 -27.98 5.45
N GLY A 86 -44.94 -26.87 6.09
CA GLY A 86 -44.68 -26.64 7.51
C GLY A 86 -43.23 -26.22 7.83
N LYS A 87 -42.41 -25.93 6.83
CA LYS A 87 -41.05 -25.40 6.98
C LYS A 87 -40.97 -23.98 6.44
N THR A 88 -40.30 -23.11 7.20
CA THR A 88 -40.04 -21.72 6.80
C THR A 88 -38.79 -21.63 5.93
N PHE A 89 -38.86 -20.83 4.86
CA PHE A 89 -37.79 -20.52 3.94
C PHE A 89 -37.73 -19.01 3.71
N ASN A 90 -36.55 -18.46 3.50
CA ASN A 90 -36.37 -17.12 2.93
C ASN A 90 -36.60 -17.13 1.43
N ILE A 91 -37.09 -16.01 0.91
CA ILE A 91 -37.32 -15.79 -0.52
C ILE A 91 -36.26 -14.80 -1.03
N PHE A 92 -35.52 -15.19 -2.05
CA PHE A 92 -34.66 -14.29 -2.82
C PHE A 92 -35.29 -14.08 -4.20
N ARG A 93 -35.48 -12.82 -4.59
CA ARG A 93 -35.98 -12.46 -5.93
C ARG A 93 -34.87 -11.81 -6.72
N VAL A 94 -34.55 -12.39 -7.87
CA VAL A 94 -33.70 -11.77 -8.88
C VAL A 94 -34.64 -11.18 -9.90
N GLU A 95 -34.68 -9.86 -10.02
CA GLU A 95 -35.45 -9.15 -11.05
C GLU A 95 -34.52 -8.72 -12.17
N ASP A 96 -35.03 -8.64 -13.41
CA ASP A 96 -34.31 -8.09 -14.57
C ASP A 96 -34.30 -6.55 -14.50
N LEU A 97 -33.62 -6.03 -13.47
CA LEU A 97 -33.41 -4.62 -13.22
C LEU A 97 -31.95 -4.24 -13.51
N GLU A 98 -31.72 -2.94 -13.73
CA GLU A 98 -30.37 -2.43 -13.92
C GLU A 98 -29.54 -2.74 -12.66
N PRO A 99 -28.45 -3.52 -12.77
CA PRO A 99 -27.75 -4.01 -11.60
C PRO A 99 -27.02 -2.87 -10.89
N ALA A 100 -27.15 -2.85 -9.57
CA ALA A 100 -26.37 -2.00 -8.68
C ALA A 100 -25.72 -2.84 -7.60
N THR A 101 -24.50 -2.48 -7.22
CA THR A 101 -23.67 -3.27 -6.28
C THR A 101 -23.32 -2.44 -5.05
N HIS A 102 -23.52 -3.05 -3.88
CA HIS A 102 -22.99 -2.59 -2.60
C HIS A 102 -22.68 -3.81 -1.73
N LYS A 103 -21.38 -4.14 -1.60
CA LYS A 103 -20.92 -5.32 -0.86
C LYS A 103 -20.47 -4.91 0.54
N ILE A 104 -21.26 -5.26 1.55
CA ILE A 104 -21.02 -4.82 2.94
C ILE A 104 -19.73 -5.41 3.56
N TRP A 105 -19.16 -6.46 2.96
CA TRP A 105 -17.89 -7.09 3.37
C TRP A 105 -16.66 -6.60 2.57
N ASP A 106 -16.84 -5.73 1.56
CA ASP A 106 -15.75 -5.19 0.74
C ASP A 106 -15.56 -3.69 1.07
N ARG A 107 -14.34 -3.30 1.47
CA ARG A 107 -14.02 -1.91 1.80
C ARG A 107 -14.08 -0.95 0.62
N GLU A 108 -14.18 -1.43 -0.61
CA GLU A 108 -14.52 -0.54 -1.72
C GLU A 108 -15.92 0.06 -1.55
N TYR A 109 -16.84 -0.68 -0.93
CA TYR A 109 -18.25 -0.33 -0.76
C TYR A 109 -18.61 0.06 0.67
N PHE A 110 -18.09 -0.65 1.67
CA PHE A 110 -18.35 -0.41 3.09
C PHE A 110 -17.05 -0.28 3.86
N ASN A 111 -16.63 0.95 4.16
CA ASN A 111 -15.33 1.23 4.75
C ASN A 111 -15.43 2.01 6.07
N PRO A 112 -15.48 1.29 7.20
CA PRO A 112 -15.41 1.91 8.52
C PRO A 112 -13.97 2.32 8.83
N VAL A 113 -13.76 3.60 9.15
CA VAL A 113 -12.45 4.16 9.49
C VAL A 113 -12.24 4.06 11.00
N LYS A 114 -13.11 4.72 11.76
CA LYS A 114 -13.16 4.73 13.23
C LYS A 114 -14.62 4.86 13.68
N PRO A 115 -14.94 4.73 14.98
CA PRO A 115 -16.31 4.90 15.46
C PRO A 115 -16.93 6.22 14.96
N GLY A 116 -18.07 6.10 14.27
CA GLY A 116 -18.79 7.22 13.68
C GLY A 116 -18.33 7.71 12.31
N GLU A 117 -17.27 7.14 11.73
CA GLU A 117 -16.69 7.60 10.47
C GLU A 117 -16.64 6.48 9.41
N PHE A 118 -17.28 6.73 8.27
CA PHE A 118 -17.47 5.73 7.21
C PHE A 118 -17.31 6.33 5.82
N TYR A 119 -16.72 5.57 4.90
CA TYR A 119 -16.92 5.77 3.47
C TYR A 119 -17.86 4.70 2.94
N LEU A 120 -18.96 5.12 2.31
CA LEU A 120 -19.94 4.24 1.69
C LEU A 120 -19.98 4.48 0.19
N SER A 121 -20.01 3.41 -0.59
CA SER A 121 -20.06 3.48 -2.05
C SER A 121 -21.11 2.57 -2.64
N VAL A 122 -21.64 2.95 -3.78
CA VAL A 122 -22.50 2.12 -4.62
C VAL A 122 -21.95 2.16 -6.05
N SER A 123 -22.02 1.05 -6.77
CA SER A 123 -21.65 1.01 -8.18
C SER A 123 -22.78 0.51 -9.06
N GLY A 124 -22.75 0.89 -10.32
CA GLY A 124 -23.65 0.42 -11.37
C GLY A 124 -22.89 0.26 -12.67
N LYS A 125 -23.56 -0.27 -13.70
CA LYS A 125 -23.01 -0.26 -15.05
C LYS A 125 -22.71 1.18 -15.50
N GLU A 126 -21.69 1.35 -16.32
CA GLU A 126 -21.32 2.65 -16.89
C GLU A 126 -22.51 3.36 -17.53
N GLU A 127 -22.66 4.65 -17.19
CA GLU A 127 -23.75 5.55 -17.63
C GLU A 127 -25.18 5.09 -17.24
N ALA A 128 -25.32 4.01 -16.47
CA ALA A 128 -26.62 3.52 -16.03
C ALA A 128 -27.33 4.48 -15.06
N PHE A 129 -26.55 5.16 -14.23
CA PHE A 129 -27.05 6.08 -13.22
C PHE A 129 -26.41 7.45 -13.37
N THR A 130 -27.24 8.48 -13.48
CA THR A 130 -26.79 9.88 -13.55
C THR A 130 -26.55 10.47 -12.17
N LYS A 131 -27.26 9.97 -11.15
CA LYS A 131 -27.13 10.37 -9.75
C LYS A 131 -27.36 9.20 -8.80
N ALA A 132 -26.67 9.25 -7.67
CA ALA A 132 -26.91 8.36 -6.54
C ALA A 132 -27.14 9.19 -5.27
N PHE A 133 -28.06 8.74 -4.42
CA PHE A 133 -28.31 9.30 -3.11
C PHE A 133 -28.22 8.20 -2.07
N ILE A 134 -27.69 8.52 -0.89
CA ILE A 134 -27.82 7.68 0.29
C ILE A 134 -28.92 8.26 1.18
N HIS A 135 -29.84 7.40 1.60
CA HIS A 135 -30.76 7.68 2.69
C HIS A 135 -30.18 7.07 3.95
N ILE A 136 -29.84 7.88 4.93
CA ILE A 136 -29.18 7.44 6.17
C ILE A 136 -29.73 8.19 7.38
N ASN A 137 -30.17 7.46 8.41
CA ASN A 137 -30.73 8.01 9.65
C ASN A 137 -31.76 9.15 9.44
N GLY A 138 -32.59 9.04 8.40
CA GLY A 138 -33.63 10.03 8.04
C GLY A 138 -33.17 11.20 7.16
N ALA A 139 -31.88 11.31 6.83
CA ALA A 139 -31.35 12.29 5.89
C ALA A 139 -31.17 11.69 4.48
N LYS A 140 -31.37 12.51 3.44
CA LYS A 140 -31.04 12.18 2.05
C LYS A 140 -29.85 13.01 1.60
N LEU A 141 -28.76 12.35 1.22
CA LEU A 141 -27.51 13.00 0.81
C LEU A 141 -27.14 12.55 -0.61
N GLU A 142 -26.78 13.51 -1.49
CA GLU A 142 -26.25 13.19 -2.82
C GLU A 142 -24.85 12.60 -2.69
N MET A 143 -24.59 11.50 -3.40
CA MET A 143 -23.30 10.84 -3.41
C MET A 143 -22.47 11.34 -4.60
N PRO A 144 -21.28 11.93 -4.37
CA PRO A 144 -20.37 12.31 -5.45
C PRO A 144 -19.96 11.11 -6.32
N PHE A 145 -19.83 11.34 -7.62
CA PHE A 145 -19.16 10.41 -8.53
C PHE A 145 -17.68 10.29 -8.17
N LEU A 146 -17.18 9.06 -8.07
CA LEU A 146 -15.81 8.76 -7.70
C LEU A 146 -14.97 8.39 -8.93
N LYS A 147 -15.39 7.35 -9.67
CA LYS A 147 -14.64 6.77 -10.78
C LYS A 147 -15.50 5.90 -11.67
N ASN A 148 -15.02 5.69 -12.89
CA ASN A 148 -15.37 4.54 -13.72
C ASN A 148 -14.26 3.48 -13.59
N SER A 149 -14.61 2.20 -13.49
CA SER A 149 -13.70 1.07 -13.38
C SER A 149 -14.20 -0.13 -14.18
N GLY A 150 -13.86 -0.19 -15.47
CA GLY A 150 -14.11 -1.37 -16.31
C GLY A 150 -15.61 -1.63 -16.51
N ASN A 151 -16.28 -0.67 -17.16
CA ASN A 151 -17.72 -0.65 -17.44
C ASN A 151 -18.62 -0.49 -16.19
N GLN A 152 -18.08 0.05 -15.10
CA GLN A 152 -18.83 0.33 -13.88
C GLN A 152 -18.53 1.72 -13.35
N ASP A 153 -19.58 2.47 -13.01
CA ASP A 153 -19.48 3.77 -12.34
C ASP A 153 -19.66 3.60 -10.83
N TYR A 154 -18.84 4.31 -10.07
CA TYR A 154 -18.83 4.29 -8.61
C TYR A 154 -19.19 5.67 -8.07
N PHE A 155 -20.10 5.70 -7.10
CA PHE A 155 -20.43 6.87 -6.31
C PHE A 155 -20.01 6.61 -4.87
N ARG A 156 -19.39 7.59 -4.20
CA ARG A 156 -18.88 7.44 -2.83
C ARG A 156 -19.12 8.69 -2.01
N ILE A 157 -19.53 8.50 -0.76
CA ILE A 157 -19.71 9.56 0.23
C ILE A 157 -18.91 9.27 1.49
N HIS A 158 -18.36 10.31 2.11
CA HIS A 158 -17.73 10.28 3.43
C HIS A 158 -18.75 10.77 4.46
N LEU A 159 -18.92 10.02 5.53
CA LEU A 159 -19.89 10.27 6.58
C LEU A 159 -19.20 10.26 7.93
N THR A 160 -19.50 11.25 8.77
CA THR A 160 -18.99 11.37 10.14
C THR A 160 -20.14 11.44 11.14
N ASP A 161 -19.82 11.29 12.43
CA ASP A 161 -20.74 11.50 13.55
C ASP A 161 -21.98 10.57 13.56
N LEU A 162 -21.80 9.33 13.07
CA LEU A 162 -22.86 8.32 13.02
C LEU A 162 -22.81 7.35 14.22
N GLN A 163 -23.85 7.32 15.05
CA GLN A 163 -23.92 6.36 16.17
C GLN A 163 -24.40 4.97 15.73
N ASN A 164 -25.48 4.90 14.94
CA ASN A 164 -25.99 3.67 14.34
C ASN A 164 -26.06 3.85 12.82
N LEU A 165 -25.90 2.76 12.09
CA LEU A 165 -26.00 2.74 10.64
C LEU A 165 -27.33 2.13 10.22
N GLU A 166 -28.29 2.96 9.83
CA GLU A 166 -29.44 2.52 9.04
C GLU A 166 -29.42 3.26 7.70
N TYR A 167 -29.21 2.55 6.59
CA TYR A 167 -29.12 3.18 5.28
C TYR A 167 -29.59 2.33 4.09
N TYR A 168 -29.91 3.01 2.99
CA TYR A 168 -30.12 2.41 1.67
C TYR A 168 -29.78 3.42 0.57
N PHE A 169 -29.65 2.96 -0.67
CA PHE A 169 -29.35 3.82 -1.82
C PHE A 169 -30.59 4.07 -2.67
N GLU A 170 -30.70 5.28 -3.18
CA GLU A 170 -31.62 5.70 -4.23
C GLU A 170 -30.81 6.06 -5.47
N LEU A 171 -31.06 5.39 -6.59
CA LEU A 171 -30.30 5.51 -7.84
C LEU A 171 -31.22 6.06 -8.93
N LEU A 172 -30.79 7.13 -9.59
CA LEU A 172 -31.53 7.76 -10.67
C LEU A 172 -30.84 7.47 -12.01
N GLY A 173 -31.48 6.64 -12.83
CA GLY A 173 -31.14 6.46 -14.24
C GLY A 173 -31.89 7.45 -15.13
N ASN A 174 -31.79 7.27 -16.45
CA ASN A 174 -32.45 8.16 -17.42
C ASN A 174 -33.99 8.09 -17.33
N ASP A 175 -34.56 6.89 -17.17
CA ASP A 175 -36.02 6.67 -17.18
C ASP A 175 -36.55 5.94 -15.93
N LYS A 176 -35.67 5.60 -14.99
CA LYS A 176 -36.01 4.75 -13.84
C LYS A 176 -35.38 5.24 -12.55
N LYS A 177 -36.13 5.04 -11.46
CA LYS A 177 -35.69 5.23 -10.08
C LYS A 177 -35.60 3.86 -9.42
N LEU A 178 -34.42 3.47 -8.97
CA LEU A 178 -34.16 2.21 -8.27
C LEU A 178 -33.74 2.46 -6.84
N PHE A 179 -34.03 1.49 -5.97
CA PHE A 179 -33.53 1.43 -4.61
C PHE A 179 -32.65 0.22 -4.45
N LEU A 180 -31.55 0.36 -3.70
CA LEU A 180 -30.70 -0.75 -3.29
C LEU A 180 -30.63 -0.78 -1.76
N GLY A 181 -31.18 -1.84 -1.17
CA GLY A 181 -31.13 -2.13 0.26
C GLY A 181 -30.68 -3.57 0.53
N ALA A 182 -30.82 -4.03 1.77
CA ALA A 182 -30.49 -5.41 2.17
C ALA A 182 -31.34 -6.46 1.44
N ASN A 183 -32.52 -6.09 0.94
CA ASN A 183 -33.36 -6.94 0.09
C ASN A 183 -32.87 -7.06 -1.36
N GLY A 184 -31.88 -6.27 -1.79
CA GLY A 184 -31.40 -6.20 -3.17
C GLY A 184 -31.89 -4.95 -3.91
N VAL A 185 -31.83 -4.96 -5.24
CA VAL A 185 -32.33 -3.88 -6.10
C VAL A 185 -33.85 -4.02 -6.26
N SER A 186 -34.59 -2.92 -6.15
CA SER A 186 -36.05 -2.88 -6.33
C SER A 186 -36.55 -1.52 -6.81
N GLU A 187 -37.67 -1.49 -7.54
CA GLU A 187 -38.39 -0.26 -7.92
C GLU A 187 -39.38 0.22 -6.84
N GLN A 188 -39.87 -0.67 -5.95
CA GLN A 188 -41.05 -0.39 -5.11
C GLN A 188 -40.80 -0.48 -3.60
N SER A 189 -39.87 -1.32 -3.16
CA SER A 189 -39.67 -1.61 -1.73
C SER A 189 -38.19 -1.65 -1.36
N VAL A 190 -37.86 -1.17 -0.16
CA VAL A 190 -36.48 -1.16 0.33
C VAL A 190 -36.43 -1.59 1.78
N ILE A 191 -35.54 -2.53 2.07
CA ILE A 191 -35.17 -2.91 3.44
C ILE A 191 -33.80 -2.29 3.70
N PRO A 192 -33.67 -1.32 4.63
CA PRO A 192 -32.38 -0.71 4.93
C PRO A 192 -31.35 -1.72 5.46
N PHE A 193 -30.08 -1.49 5.14
CA PHE A 193 -28.97 -2.09 5.87
C PHE A 193 -28.95 -1.55 7.30
N ARG A 194 -28.72 -2.41 8.29
CA ARG A 194 -28.71 -2.05 9.72
C ARG A 194 -27.49 -2.63 10.43
N PHE A 195 -26.67 -1.77 11.01
CA PHE A 195 -25.51 -2.19 11.80
C PHE A 195 -25.33 -1.32 13.05
N THR A 196 -24.81 -1.93 14.10
CA THR A 196 -24.34 -1.24 15.31
C THR A 196 -22.81 -1.13 15.29
N PRO A 197 -22.22 -0.16 16.01
CA PRO A 197 -20.75 -0.02 16.07
C PRO A 197 -20.01 -1.27 16.55
N ASP A 198 -20.63 -2.04 17.44
CA ASP A 198 -20.04 -3.26 18.00
C ASP A 198 -20.19 -4.48 17.07
N ASN A 199 -21.00 -4.38 16.02
CA ASN A 199 -21.31 -5.49 15.14
C ASN A 199 -21.29 -5.08 13.65
N LEU A 200 -20.09 -4.76 13.16
CA LEU A 200 -19.88 -4.36 11.77
C LEU A 200 -19.44 -5.56 10.89
N PRO A 201 -19.87 -5.62 9.62
CA PRO A 201 -19.45 -6.65 8.68
C PRO A 201 -17.98 -6.53 8.26
N VAL A 202 -17.35 -5.37 8.54
CA VAL A 202 -15.93 -5.10 8.33
C VAL A 202 -15.37 -4.40 9.56
N ASN A 203 -14.17 -4.78 10.00
CA ASN A 203 -13.51 -4.16 11.16
C ASN A 203 -13.10 -2.70 10.88
N TYR A 204 -13.01 -1.87 11.92
CA TYR A 204 -12.33 -0.57 11.81
C TYR A 204 -10.88 -0.72 11.35
N PHE A 205 -10.41 0.23 10.56
CA PHE A 205 -9.02 0.28 10.11
C PHE A 205 -8.60 1.73 9.81
N ASP A 206 -7.47 2.11 10.40
CA ASP A 206 -6.72 3.29 10.04
C ASP A 206 -5.22 2.95 10.02
N THR A 207 -4.42 3.84 9.43
CA THR A 207 -2.96 3.78 9.42
C THR A 207 -2.38 4.55 10.61
N PRO A 208 -1.15 4.25 11.06
CA PRO A 208 -0.50 4.99 12.15
C PRO A 208 -0.53 6.51 11.90
N GLU A 209 -0.91 7.30 12.90
CA GLU A 209 -1.16 8.72 12.66
C GLU A 209 0.11 9.48 12.27
N TRP A 210 1.25 9.04 12.80
CA TRP A 210 2.55 9.61 12.46
C TRP A 210 2.98 9.32 11.02
N SER A 211 2.49 8.23 10.39
CA SER A 211 2.92 7.85 9.04
C SER A 211 2.26 8.68 7.96
N LYS A 212 1.13 9.33 8.27
CA LYS A 212 0.36 10.15 7.34
C LYS A 212 1.14 11.41 6.98
N GLY A 213 1.67 11.41 5.76
CA GLY A 213 2.46 12.47 5.18
C GLY A 213 3.89 12.58 5.70
N ALA A 214 4.41 11.56 6.39
CA ALA A 214 5.80 11.51 6.87
C ALA A 214 6.83 11.57 5.74
N VAL A 215 7.97 12.20 6.02
CA VAL A 215 9.14 12.20 5.12
C VAL A 215 10.08 11.06 5.53
N TYR A 216 10.18 10.06 4.68
CA TYR A 216 11.05 8.91 4.88
C TYR A 216 12.39 9.11 4.16
N TYR A 217 13.43 8.47 4.67
CA TYR A 217 14.76 8.42 4.06
C TYR A 217 15.25 6.97 4.00
N GLN A 218 15.49 6.45 2.81
CA GLN A 218 15.98 5.11 2.60
C GLN A 218 17.51 5.08 2.68
N ILE A 219 18.06 4.23 3.55
CA ILE A 219 19.49 4.02 3.71
C ILE A 219 19.85 2.60 3.29
N PHE A 220 20.86 2.50 2.42
CA PHE A 220 21.60 1.27 2.16
C PHE A 220 22.87 1.30 3.03
N PRO A 221 22.91 0.60 4.19
CA PRO A 221 23.90 0.86 5.25
C PRO A 221 25.35 0.73 4.77
N GLU A 222 25.63 -0.33 4.00
CA GLU A 222 26.95 -0.66 3.44
C GLU A 222 27.56 0.46 2.58
N ARG A 223 26.74 1.43 2.16
CA ARG A 223 27.12 2.54 1.27
C ARG A 223 26.83 3.91 1.86
N PHE A 224 26.33 3.98 3.10
CA PHE A 224 25.96 5.25 3.71
C PHE A 224 27.13 5.94 4.38
N ALA A 225 27.80 5.31 5.33
CA ALA A 225 29.00 5.84 5.97
C ALA A 225 29.75 4.72 6.70
N ASN A 226 31.08 4.72 6.62
CA ASN A 226 31.96 3.88 7.43
C ASN A 226 32.31 4.65 8.71
N GLY A 227 31.78 4.20 9.84
CA GLY A 227 31.98 4.81 11.16
C GLY A 227 32.90 4.00 12.07
N ASP A 228 33.02 2.69 11.84
CA ASP A 228 33.91 1.80 12.58
C ASP A 228 34.74 0.91 11.64
N PRO A 229 35.93 1.36 11.21
CA PRO A 229 36.79 0.58 10.31
C PRO A 229 37.25 -0.78 10.87
N SER A 230 37.01 -1.07 12.15
CA SER A 230 37.38 -2.35 12.76
C SER A 230 36.44 -3.51 12.39
N ASN A 231 35.24 -3.20 11.89
CA ASN A 231 34.27 -4.19 11.41
C ASN A 231 34.21 -4.27 9.87
N ASP A 232 35.08 -3.55 9.17
CA ASP A 232 35.15 -3.56 7.71
C ASP A 232 35.36 -4.98 7.17
N PRO A 233 34.52 -5.44 6.21
CA PRO A 233 34.75 -6.69 5.52
C PRO A 233 36.13 -6.75 4.86
N GLU A 234 36.75 -7.93 4.87
CA GLU A 234 38.03 -8.13 4.18
C GLU A 234 37.90 -7.80 2.69
N GLY A 235 38.81 -6.97 2.17
CA GLY A 235 38.76 -6.53 0.77
C GLY A 235 37.83 -5.35 0.50
N SER A 236 37.36 -4.67 1.55
CA SER A 236 36.63 -3.40 1.43
C SER A 236 37.40 -2.39 0.59
N GLN A 237 36.68 -1.81 -0.36
CA GLN A 237 37.19 -0.84 -1.31
C GLN A 237 37.33 0.53 -0.63
N ASN A 238 38.19 1.38 -1.22
CA ASN A 238 38.22 2.78 -0.80
C ASN A 238 36.87 3.45 -1.06
N TRP A 239 36.35 4.19 -0.07
CA TRP A 239 35.06 4.90 -0.15
C TRP A 239 34.89 5.78 -1.39
N TYR A 240 35.99 6.36 -1.89
CA TYR A 240 36.02 7.24 -3.06
C TYR A 240 36.62 6.59 -4.32
N ALA A 241 36.66 5.25 -4.39
CA ALA A 241 37.08 4.53 -5.59
C ALA A 241 36.15 4.80 -6.79
N ASP A 242 36.66 4.61 -8.01
CA ASP A 242 35.85 4.74 -9.23
C ASP A 242 34.70 3.70 -9.20
N PRO A 243 33.42 4.09 -9.38
CA PRO A 243 32.31 3.16 -9.44
C PRO A 243 32.50 2.01 -10.44
N LYS A 244 33.24 2.24 -11.54
CA LYS A 244 33.59 1.21 -12.53
C LYS A 244 34.63 0.20 -12.02
N SER A 245 35.44 0.58 -11.04
CA SER A 245 36.41 -0.30 -10.39
C SER A 245 35.76 -1.25 -9.38
N ALA A 246 34.53 -0.96 -8.94
CA ALA A 246 33.76 -1.76 -8.00
C ALA A 246 33.10 -3.03 -8.60
N ASN A 247 33.58 -3.52 -9.75
CA ASN A 247 33.16 -4.71 -10.51
C ASN A 247 32.02 -5.52 -9.85
N LEU A 248 30.81 -5.07 -10.17
CA LEU A 248 29.55 -5.46 -9.57
C LEU A 248 29.06 -6.81 -10.12
N GLY A 249 29.84 -7.86 -9.83
CA GLY A 249 29.53 -9.26 -10.12
C GLY A 249 29.81 -10.22 -8.97
N SER A 250 30.19 -9.69 -7.80
CA SER A 250 30.20 -10.33 -6.48
C SER A 250 30.51 -9.26 -5.42
N ASP A 251 29.50 -8.43 -5.13
CA ASP A 251 29.33 -7.63 -3.90
C ASP A 251 30.58 -7.00 -3.28
N GLY A 252 31.25 -6.10 -4.00
CA GLY A 252 32.33 -5.32 -3.43
C GLY A 252 31.87 -4.50 -2.23
N PHE A 253 32.49 -4.74 -1.07
CA PHE A 253 32.25 -4.00 0.16
C PHE A 253 32.99 -2.66 0.17
N PHE A 254 32.46 -1.68 0.91
CA PHE A 254 33.01 -0.35 1.21
C PHE A 254 33.04 -0.09 2.72
N GLY A 255 32.44 -0.96 3.54
CA GLY A 255 32.52 -0.89 5.01
C GLY A 255 31.53 0.09 5.63
N GLY A 256 30.39 0.36 4.99
CA GLY A 256 29.36 1.18 5.62
C GLY A 256 28.63 0.44 6.74
N ASP A 257 28.34 1.12 7.86
CA ASP A 257 27.86 0.48 9.10
C ASP A 257 26.85 1.35 9.88
N LEU A 258 26.33 0.84 11.02
CA LEU A 258 25.37 1.59 11.85
C LEU A 258 26.01 2.74 12.64
N GLN A 259 27.30 2.68 12.97
CA GLN A 259 28.01 3.77 13.63
C GLN A 259 28.13 4.97 12.68
N GLY A 260 28.41 4.75 11.40
CA GLY A 260 28.41 5.79 10.38
C GLY A 260 27.05 6.47 10.23
N VAL A 261 25.94 5.73 10.39
CA VAL A 261 24.61 6.34 10.44
C VAL A 261 24.45 7.24 11.66
N ILE A 262 24.93 6.81 12.84
CA ILE A 262 24.93 7.62 14.07
C ILE A 262 25.75 8.90 13.87
N ASP A 263 26.94 8.79 13.29
CA ASP A 263 27.88 9.90 13.09
C ASP A 263 27.31 10.97 12.16
N HIS A 264 26.43 10.58 11.22
CA HIS A 264 25.80 11.48 10.27
C HIS A 264 24.32 11.80 10.58
N MET A 265 23.85 11.53 11.81
CA MET A 265 22.48 11.87 12.23
C MET A 265 22.14 13.35 12.10
N ASP A 266 23.12 14.25 12.28
CA ASP A 266 22.87 15.68 12.22
C ASP A 266 22.50 16.15 10.79
N HIS A 267 23.06 15.51 9.75
CA HIS A 267 22.63 15.71 8.36
C HIS A 267 21.16 15.34 8.16
N LEU A 268 20.73 14.20 8.71
CA LEU A 268 19.35 13.72 8.60
C LEU A 268 18.36 14.63 9.34
N LYS A 269 18.76 15.14 10.52
CA LYS A 269 17.96 16.12 11.29
C LYS A 269 17.84 17.45 10.55
N ASP A 270 18.95 17.95 10.01
CA ASP A 270 19.01 19.20 9.26
C ASP A 270 18.20 19.13 7.96
N LEU A 271 18.22 17.98 7.27
CA LEU A 271 17.33 17.71 6.13
C LEU A 271 15.85 17.71 6.55
N GLY A 272 15.55 17.30 7.78
CA GLY A 272 14.21 17.35 8.36
C GLY A 272 13.37 16.11 8.08
N ILE A 273 13.98 14.91 8.03
CA ILE A 273 13.23 13.67 7.84
C ILE A 273 12.43 13.28 9.11
N ASP A 274 11.40 12.46 8.95
CA ASP A 274 10.58 11.94 10.06
C ASP A 274 10.91 10.46 10.39
N ALA A 275 11.45 9.72 9.43
CA ALA A 275 11.74 8.30 9.56
C ALA A 275 12.84 7.81 8.61
N ILE A 276 13.57 6.78 9.03
CA ILE A 276 14.55 6.05 8.22
C ILE A 276 14.01 4.67 7.91
N TYR A 277 14.09 4.27 6.65
CA TYR A 277 13.93 2.89 6.20
C TYR A 277 15.30 2.33 5.87
N PHE A 278 15.71 1.28 6.56
CA PHE A 278 16.94 0.56 6.26
C PHE A 278 16.66 -0.62 5.34
N ASN A 279 17.49 -0.76 4.31
CA ASN A 279 17.72 -2.05 3.66
C ASN A 279 18.16 -3.12 4.69
N PRO A 280 18.17 -4.43 4.36
CA PRO A 280 18.40 -5.48 5.35
C PRO A 280 19.71 -5.29 6.14
N ILE A 281 19.61 -5.39 7.47
CA ILE A 281 20.74 -5.25 8.42
C ILE A 281 21.09 -6.56 9.15
N PHE A 282 20.39 -7.63 8.83
CA PHE A 282 20.60 -8.93 9.46
C PHE A 282 21.80 -9.64 8.85
N GLU A 283 22.40 -10.53 9.64
CA GLU A 283 23.57 -11.31 9.25
C GLU A 283 23.40 -11.95 7.87
N SER A 284 24.34 -11.70 6.96
CA SER A 284 24.36 -12.25 5.60
C SER A 284 25.76 -12.18 5.00
N VAL A 285 26.03 -13.06 4.02
CA VAL A 285 27.33 -13.14 3.32
C VAL A 285 27.53 -12.03 2.30
N SER A 286 26.45 -11.42 1.81
CA SER A 286 26.49 -10.43 0.73
C SER A 286 26.54 -8.99 1.28
N SER A 287 26.79 -8.04 0.38
CA SER A 287 26.71 -6.61 0.68
C SER A 287 25.26 -6.13 0.79
N HIS A 288 24.34 -6.77 0.04
CA HIS A 288 22.93 -6.38 -0.02
C HIS A 288 22.06 -7.02 1.07
N LYS A 289 22.50 -8.15 1.64
CA LYS A 289 21.93 -8.85 2.80
C LYS A 289 20.52 -9.44 2.66
N TYR A 290 19.91 -9.37 1.48
CA TYR A 290 18.67 -10.09 1.14
C TYR A 290 18.75 -11.63 1.27
N ASP A 291 19.93 -12.21 1.13
CA ASP A 291 20.24 -13.61 1.43
C ASP A 291 20.58 -13.78 2.92
N THR A 292 19.60 -13.53 3.79
CA THR A 292 19.78 -13.54 5.26
C THR A 292 20.22 -14.90 5.81
N ALA A 293 21.32 -14.93 6.56
CA ALA A 293 21.85 -16.09 7.26
C ALA A 293 21.34 -16.20 8.72
N ASP A 294 21.07 -15.09 9.40
CA ASP A 294 20.42 -15.08 10.73
C ASP A 294 19.63 -13.79 11.03
N TYR A 295 18.30 -13.86 10.96
CA TYR A 295 17.42 -12.74 11.32
C TYR A 295 17.53 -12.31 12.79
N MET A 296 18.00 -13.17 13.68
CA MET A 296 18.14 -12.86 15.11
C MET A 296 19.44 -12.11 15.41
N LYS A 297 20.29 -11.83 14.43
CA LYS A 297 21.59 -11.19 14.61
C LYS A 297 21.73 -10.00 13.66
N ILE A 298 22.23 -8.88 14.18
CA ILE A 298 22.70 -7.75 13.36
C ILE A 298 24.01 -8.20 12.72
N ASP A 299 24.19 -7.92 11.44
CA ASP A 299 25.40 -8.33 10.72
C ASP A 299 26.66 -7.76 11.37
N ASP A 300 27.68 -8.60 11.56
CA ASP A 300 28.91 -8.19 12.24
C ASP A 300 29.61 -7.02 11.53
N ASN A 301 29.46 -6.89 10.20
CA ASN A 301 30.03 -5.79 9.43
C ASN A 301 29.27 -4.46 9.61
N PHE A 302 28.10 -4.50 10.23
CA PHE A 302 27.31 -3.31 10.57
C PHE A 302 27.39 -2.95 12.05
N GLY A 303 28.01 -3.80 12.87
CA GLY A 303 28.15 -3.65 14.32
C GLY A 303 27.42 -4.76 15.07
N ASP A 304 26.74 -4.41 16.17
CA ASP A 304 26.05 -5.40 17.01
C ASP A 304 24.65 -4.95 17.44
N TYR A 305 23.97 -5.81 18.20
CA TYR A 305 22.61 -5.54 18.68
C TYR A 305 22.55 -4.39 19.70
N GLU A 306 23.60 -4.13 20.47
CA GLU A 306 23.64 -3.04 21.45
C GLU A 306 23.83 -1.70 20.74
N LEU A 307 24.71 -1.63 19.73
CA LEU A 307 24.87 -0.50 18.84
C LEU A 307 23.55 -0.21 18.10
N PHE A 308 22.88 -1.25 17.58
CA PHE A 308 21.58 -1.10 16.95
C PHE A 308 20.54 -0.47 17.89
N LYS A 309 20.42 -0.98 19.13
CA LYS A 309 19.51 -0.37 20.13
C LYS A 309 19.89 1.07 20.44
N LYS A 310 21.18 1.37 20.56
CA LYS A 310 21.67 2.74 20.78
C LYS A 310 21.24 3.64 19.61
N MET A 311 21.46 3.22 18.37
CA MET A 311 21.04 3.95 17.17
C MET A 311 19.53 4.23 17.17
N VAL A 312 18.70 3.21 17.45
CA VAL A 312 17.24 3.38 17.51
C VAL A 312 16.84 4.38 18.60
N ASN A 313 17.47 4.32 19.78
CA ASN A 313 17.21 5.25 20.88
C ASN A 313 17.64 6.69 20.54
N ASP A 314 18.80 6.87 19.92
CA ASP A 314 19.31 8.20 19.56
C ASP A 314 18.45 8.86 18.47
N LEU A 315 18.04 8.08 17.46
CA LEU A 315 17.13 8.52 16.39
C LEU A 315 15.74 8.86 16.94
N SER A 316 15.15 7.97 17.74
CA SER A 316 13.82 8.19 18.31
C SER A 316 13.78 9.37 19.27
N SER A 317 14.84 9.60 20.06
CA SER A 317 14.99 10.79 20.91
C SER A 317 15.06 12.09 20.11
N SER A 318 15.43 12.00 18.83
CA SER A 318 15.45 13.11 17.86
C SER A 318 14.17 13.19 17.02
N GLY A 319 13.16 12.38 17.32
CA GLY A 319 11.90 12.32 16.57
C GLY A 319 11.95 11.52 15.27
N ILE A 320 13.08 10.87 14.96
CA ILE A 320 13.28 10.06 13.76
C ILE A 320 12.96 8.60 14.06
N ARG A 321 12.02 8.02 13.33
CA ARG A 321 11.60 6.62 13.48
C ARG A 321 12.47 5.68 12.66
N VAL A 322 12.53 4.40 13.07
CA VAL A 322 13.31 3.37 12.36
C VAL A 322 12.38 2.29 11.82
N ILE A 323 12.48 2.00 10.52
CA ILE A 323 11.80 0.92 9.82
C ILE A 323 12.85 -0.06 9.29
N LEU A 324 12.64 -1.35 9.53
CA LEU A 324 13.54 -2.41 9.04
C LEU A 324 12.96 -3.14 7.82
N ASP A 325 13.85 -3.72 7.02
CA ASP A 325 13.51 -4.62 5.93
C ASP A 325 13.29 -6.06 6.42
N GLY A 326 12.09 -6.59 6.20
CA GLY A 326 11.67 -7.94 6.55
C GLY A 326 11.69 -8.85 5.33
N VAL A 327 12.81 -9.56 5.12
CA VAL A 327 12.98 -10.51 4.01
C VAL A 327 12.38 -11.87 4.36
N PHE A 328 11.04 -11.98 4.34
CA PHE A 328 10.33 -13.18 4.79
C PHE A 328 9.85 -14.10 3.66
N ASN A 329 10.09 -13.73 2.40
CA ASN A 329 9.78 -14.58 1.24
C ASN A 329 10.76 -15.77 1.11
N HIS A 330 12.04 -15.53 1.40
CA HIS A 330 13.14 -16.48 1.28
C HIS A 330 14.17 -16.22 2.37
N THR A 331 15.06 -17.17 2.59
CA THR A 331 16.30 -16.97 3.37
C THR A 331 17.51 -16.99 2.46
N GLY A 332 18.70 -16.68 2.98
CA GLY A 332 19.95 -17.08 2.35
C GLY A 332 20.15 -18.60 2.45
N ASP A 333 21.04 -19.14 1.61
CA ASP A 333 21.35 -20.57 1.64
C ASP A 333 22.28 -20.97 2.79
N GLU A 334 22.93 -20.00 3.46
CA GLU A 334 23.66 -20.14 4.72
C GLU A 334 22.76 -20.09 5.97
N PHE A 335 21.46 -19.87 5.80
CA PHE A 335 20.52 -19.91 6.92
C PHE A 335 20.51 -21.28 7.60
N ARG A 336 20.55 -21.29 8.95
CA ARG A 336 20.70 -22.51 9.76
C ARG A 336 19.75 -23.65 9.38
N ALA A 337 18.50 -23.32 9.07
CA ALA A 337 17.48 -24.32 8.73
C ALA A 337 17.77 -24.93 7.34
N PHE A 338 18.17 -24.12 6.36
CA PHE A 338 18.51 -24.62 5.04
C PHE A 338 19.82 -25.41 5.02
N GLN A 339 20.82 -25.01 5.80
CA GLN A 339 22.07 -25.77 5.97
C GLN A 339 21.81 -27.15 6.58
N ASP A 340 20.92 -27.26 7.55
CA ASP A 340 20.50 -28.56 8.10
C ASP A 340 19.78 -29.41 7.03
N VAL A 341 18.90 -28.80 6.24
CA VAL A 341 18.22 -29.46 5.10
C VAL A 341 19.20 -29.93 4.02
N LYS A 342 20.23 -29.14 3.70
CA LYS A 342 21.32 -29.55 2.78
C LYS A 342 22.04 -30.79 3.31
N LYS A 343 22.35 -30.82 4.61
CA LYS A 343 23.07 -31.91 5.28
C LYS A 343 22.22 -33.17 5.39
N ASN A 344 21.05 -33.07 6.02
CA ASN A 344 20.22 -34.19 6.46
C ASN A 344 19.13 -34.57 5.45
N GLY A 345 18.81 -33.70 4.49
CA GLY A 345 17.74 -33.97 3.53
C GLY A 345 16.39 -34.08 4.21
N LYS A 346 15.57 -35.04 3.76
CA LYS A 346 14.23 -35.33 4.30
C LYS A 346 14.19 -35.62 5.80
N ASP A 347 15.30 -36.03 6.39
CA ASP A 347 15.38 -36.32 7.82
C ASP A 347 15.62 -35.05 8.66
N SER A 348 15.79 -33.89 8.02
CA SER A 348 15.88 -32.60 8.70
C SER A 348 14.55 -32.21 9.34
N PRO A 349 14.53 -31.72 10.60
CA PRO A 349 13.32 -31.15 11.19
C PRO A 349 12.82 -29.91 10.43
N TYR A 350 13.69 -29.26 9.65
CA TYR A 350 13.36 -28.07 8.86
C TYR A 350 12.96 -28.40 7.43
N TRP A 351 12.75 -29.68 7.07
CA TRP A 351 12.41 -30.06 5.71
C TRP A 351 11.17 -29.32 5.17
N ASP A 352 10.14 -29.20 5.99
CA ASP A 352 8.87 -28.55 5.64
C ASP A 352 8.89 -27.02 5.76
N TRP A 353 10.04 -26.43 6.12
CA TRP A 353 10.24 -24.98 6.03
C TRP A 353 10.48 -24.51 4.60
N TYR A 354 10.74 -25.43 3.66
CA TYR A 354 11.08 -25.12 2.27
C TYR A 354 10.30 -26.00 1.30
N PHE A 355 10.13 -25.51 0.07
CA PHE A 355 9.45 -26.25 -0.99
C PHE A 355 10.43 -27.10 -1.80
N ILE A 356 10.69 -28.34 -1.37
CA ILE A 356 11.71 -29.23 -1.97
C ILE A 356 11.07 -30.52 -2.53
N LYS A 357 11.46 -30.89 -3.75
CA LYS A 357 11.12 -32.17 -4.39
C LYS A 357 12.28 -33.17 -4.28
N GLY A 358 11.97 -34.45 -4.10
CA GLY A 358 12.99 -35.49 -3.92
C GLY A 358 13.43 -35.59 -2.46
N ASN A 359 14.68 -35.97 -2.18
CA ASN A 359 15.14 -36.28 -0.82
C ASN A 359 16.23 -35.33 -0.28
N LYS A 360 16.79 -34.45 -1.13
CA LYS A 360 17.79 -33.44 -0.80
C LYS A 360 17.72 -32.28 -1.79
N PRO A 361 18.04 -31.03 -1.39
CA PRO A 361 18.15 -29.92 -2.34
C PRO A 361 19.33 -30.14 -3.30
N ARG A 362 19.17 -29.71 -4.55
CA ARG A 362 20.16 -29.78 -5.63
C ARG A 362 20.22 -28.43 -6.33
N ARG A 363 21.43 -27.95 -6.57
CA ARG A 363 21.69 -26.75 -7.40
C ARG A 363 22.57 -27.09 -8.59
N TYR A 364 22.43 -26.33 -9.67
CA TYR A 364 23.29 -26.42 -10.85
C TYR A 364 23.59 -25.01 -11.37
N LYS A 365 24.88 -24.67 -11.47
CA LYS A 365 25.35 -23.35 -11.94
C LYS A 365 24.62 -22.17 -11.27
N GLY A 366 24.51 -22.19 -9.94
CA GLY A 366 23.85 -21.10 -9.18
C GLY A 366 22.32 -21.12 -9.21
N HIS A 367 21.69 -22.11 -9.84
CA HIS A 367 20.23 -22.22 -9.91
C HIS A 367 19.68 -23.40 -9.12
N ALA A 368 18.52 -23.21 -8.50
CA ALA A 368 17.79 -24.26 -7.80
C ALA A 368 17.19 -25.27 -8.80
N MET A 369 17.47 -26.57 -8.63
CA MET A 369 17.01 -27.61 -9.56
C MET A 369 15.73 -28.30 -9.13
N ASN A 370 15.54 -28.46 -7.81
CA ASN A 370 14.44 -29.23 -7.24
C ASN A 370 13.83 -28.60 -5.99
N TYR A 371 14.06 -27.31 -5.77
CA TYR A 371 13.39 -26.53 -4.75
C TYR A 371 13.01 -25.16 -5.31
N ILE A 372 11.99 -24.54 -4.71
CA ILE A 372 11.57 -23.19 -5.10
C ILE A 372 12.52 -22.18 -4.45
N ALA A 373 13.00 -21.24 -5.25
CA ALA A 373 13.88 -20.17 -4.81
C ALA A 373 13.52 -18.87 -5.54
N TRP A 374 13.81 -17.73 -4.92
CA TRP A 374 13.52 -16.43 -5.51
C TRP A 374 14.31 -16.24 -6.81
N GLY A 375 13.62 -15.86 -7.88
CA GLY A 375 14.23 -15.76 -9.23
C GLY A 375 14.84 -17.06 -9.78
N GLY A 376 14.68 -18.20 -9.09
CA GLY A 376 15.39 -19.44 -9.36
C GLY A 376 16.85 -19.46 -8.88
N TYR A 377 17.33 -18.45 -8.15
CA TYR A 377 18.68 -18.39 -7.60
C TYR A 377 18.83 -19.37 -6.44
N ALA A 378 19.82 -20.25 -6.51
CA ALA A 378 20.03 -21.30 -5.51
C ALA A 378 20.30 -20.75 -4.10
N ASP A 379 20.81 -19.53 -4.04
CA ASP A 379 21.27 -18.92 -2.79
C ASP A 379 20.13 -18.23 -2.02
N MET A 380 18.90 -18.24 -2.58
CA MET A 380 17.69 -17.62 -2.00
C MET A 380 16.49 -18.59 -1.93
N PRO A 381 16.58 -19.70 -1.17
CA PRO A 381 15.50 -20.69 -1.03
C PRO A 381 14.21 -20.10 -0.43
N LYS A 382 13.07 -20.34 -1.09
CA LYS A 382 11.76 -19.79 -0.70
C LYS A 382 11.23 -20.48 0.57
N LEU A 383 10.82 -19.68 1.56
CA LEU A 383 10.24 -20.15 2.81
C LEU A 383 8.78 -20.57 2.64
N ASN A 384 8.42 -21.66 3.29
CA ASN A 384 7.04 -22.05 3.52
C ASN A 384 6.45 -21.27 4.71
N VAL A 385 6.07 -20.01 4.45
CA VAL A 385 5.57 -19.08 5.47
C VAL A 385 4.26 -19.51 6.17
N LEU A 386 3.55 -20.50 5.63
CA LEU A 386 2.35 -21.06 6.25
C LEU A 386 2.68 -22.18 7.26
N ASN A 387 3.94 -22.61 7.33
CA ASN A 387 4.40 -23.54 8.36
C ASN A 387 4.35 -22.84 9.74
N PRO A 388 3.66 -23.42 10.75
CA PRO A 388 3.55 -22.81 12.08
C PRO A 388 4.90 -22.54 12.76
N GLU A 389 5.92 -23.37 12.55
CA GLU A 389 7.25 -23.16 13.14
C GLU A 389 7.98 -21.97 12.49
N VAL A 390 7.77 -21.76 11.18
CA VAL A 390 8.29 -20.59 10.46
C VAL A 390 7.61 -19.33 10.98
N GLN A 391 6.28 -19.37 11.17
CA GLN A 391 5.53 -18.27 11.78
C GLN A 391 6.01 -17.98 13.20
N GLU A 392 6.18 -18.99 14.04
CA GLU A 392 6.70 -18.82 15.40
C GLU A 392 8.09 -18.17 15.38
N TYR A 393 8.98 -18.60 14.47
CA TYR A 393 10.30 -18.00 14.31
C TYR A 393 10.23 -16.53 13.89
N ILE A 394 9.44 -16.19 12.87
CA ILE A 394 9.27 -14.81 12.40
C ILE A 394 8.61 -13.94 13.49
N GLY A 395 7.70 -14.50 14.28
CA GLY A 395 7.09 -13.83 15.43
C GLY A 395 8.13 -13.42 16.48
N LYS A 396 9.11 -14.30 16.77
CA LYS A 396 10.23 -14.00 17.68
C LYS A 396 11.16 -12.92 17.12
N VAL A 397 11.40 -12.93 15.80
CA VAL A 397 12.14 -11.86 15.11
C VAL A 397 11.41 -10.53 15.29
N ALA A 398 10.12 -10.48 14.96
CA ALA A 398 9.30 -9.28 15.12
C ALA A 398 9.30 -8.76 16.56
N GLU A 399 9.15 -9.66 17.55
CA GLU A 399 9.17 -9.31 18.97
C GLU A 399 10.52 -8.72 19.41
N LYS A 400 11.63 -9.33 19.00
CA LYS A 400 12.98 -8.88 19.36
C LYS A 400 13.23 -7.44 18.93
N TYR A 401 12.89 -7.10 17.68
CA TYR A 401 13.14 -5.75 17.16
C TYR A 401 12.07 -4.76 17.60
N ALA A 402 10.83 -5.19 17.83
CA ALA A 402 9.82 -4.35 18.48
C ALA A 402 10.27 -3.91 19.88
N LYS A 403 10.87 -4.81 20.68
CA LYS A 403 11.47 -4.46 21.99
C LYS A 403 12.64 -3.48 21.88
N ALA A 404 13.34 -3.46 20.75
CA ALA A 404 14.40 -2.49 20.48
C ALA A 404 13.86 -1.10 20.04
N GLY A 405 12.55 -0.96 19.82
CA GLY A 405 11.91 0.33 19.54
C GLY A 405 11.71 0.65 18.06
N ILE A 406 11.80 -0.33 17.14
CA ILE A 406 11.47 -0.08 15.74
C ILE A 406 10.01 0.36 15.58
N SER A 407 9.77 1.20 14.58
CA SER A 407 8.46 1.80 14.29
C SER A 407 7.77 1.15 13.09
N GLY A 408 8.32 0.08 12.52
CA GLY A 408 7.66 -0.63 11.43
C GLY A 408 8.55 -1.57 10.64
N TRP A 409 7.93 -2.16 9.62
CA TRP A 409 8.55 -3.10 8.69
C TRP A 409 8.24 -2.71 7.25
N ARG A 410 9.26 -2.67 6.39
CA ARG A 410 9.14 -2.82 4.94
C ARG A 410 9.28 -4.30 4.61
N LEU A 411 8.41 -4.85 3.77
CA LEU A 411 8.33 -6.28 3.49
C LEU A 411 8.79 -6.56 2.06
N ASP A 412 9.91 -7.26 1.95
CA ASP A 412 10.54 -7.63 0.70
C ASP A 412 9.73 -8.66 -0.08
N VAL A 413 9.59 -8.44 -1.39
CA VAL A 413 8.90 -9.35 -2.33
C VAL A 413 7.53 -9.77 -1.79
N ALA A 414 6.83 -8.83 -1.15
CA ALA A 414 5.59 -9.10 -0.42
C ALA A 414 4.49 -9.71 -1.32
N GLY A 415 4.53 -9.40 -2.62
CA GLY A 415 3.60 -9.91 -3.62
C GLY A 415 3.73 -11.39 -3.97
N GLU A 416 4.84 -12.06 -3.60
CA GLU A 416 5.00 -13.52 -3.79
C GLU A 416 4.77 -14.33 -2.52
N VAL A 417 4.45 -13.68 -1.41
CA VAL A 417 4.16 -14.31 -0.13
C VAL A 417 2.66 -14.52 -0.01
N ALA A 418 2.25 -15.67 0.55
CA ALA A 418 0.84 -16.02 0.70
C ALA A 418 0.06 -14.91 1.44
N PRO A 419 -1.04 -14.36 0.90
CA PRO A 419 -1.81 -13.30 1.55
C PRO A 419 -2.31 -13.68 2.95
N GLU A 420 -2.57 -14.96 3.20
CA GLU A 420 -2.98 -15.50 4.51
C GLU A 420 -1.90 -15.29 5.57
N PHE A 421 -0.62 -15.35 5.20
CA PHE A 421 0.48 -15.08 6.13
C PHE A 421 0.42 -13.63 6.61
N TRP A 422 0.24 -12.68 5.69
CA TRP A 422 0.12 -11.26 6.04
C TRP A 422 -1.14 -10.98 6.87
N LYS A 423 -2.27 -11.54 6.41
CA LYS A 423 -3.60 -11.30 6.97
C LYS A 423 -3.80 -11.92 8.36
N ASN A 424 -3.48 -13.21 8.48
CA ASN A 424 -3.87 -14.01 9.64
C ASN A 424 -2.77 -14.09 10.69
N PHE A 425 -1.51 -13.85 10.31
CA PHE A 425 -0.37 -13.98 11.22
C PHE A 425 0.41 -12.68 11.39
N PHE A 426 1.02 -12.14 10.32
CA PHE A 426 2.04 -11.11 10.47
C PHE A 426 1.48 -9.77 10.97
N ARG A 427 0.41 -9.26 10.34
CA ARG A 427 -0.22 -8.01 10.80
C ARG A 427 -0.75 -8.13 12.23
N PRO A 428 -1.56 -9.15 12.59
CA PRO A 428 -1.99 -9.33 13.98
C PRO A 428 -0.82 -9.37 14.97
N THR A 429 0.26 -10.08 14.64
CA THR A 429 1.46 -10.18 15.46
C THR A 429 2.09 -8.80 15.69
N VAL A 430 2.42 -8.07 14.62
CA VAL A 430 3.07 -6.74 14.73
C VAL A 430 2.16 -5.72 15.43
N LYS A 431 0.87 -5.68 15.07
CA LYS A 431 -0.09 -4.73 15.64
C LYS A 431 -0.44 -5.03 17.11
N SER A 432 -0.30 -6.28 17.56
CA SER A 432 -0.44 -6.64 18.98
C SER A 432 0.71 -6.10 19.84
N MET A 433 1.91 -5.99 19.27
CA MET A 433 3.09 -5.46 19.94
C MET A 433 3.06 -3.93 19.97
N ASN A 434 2.73 -3.30 18.84
CA ASN A 434 2.58 -1.85 18.73
C ASN A 434 1.61 -1.50 17.59
N LYS A 435 0.47 -0.89 17.94
CA LYS A 435 -0.55 -0.47 16.96
C LYS A 435 -0.03 0.60 15.99
N GLU A 436 0.91 1.42 16.46
CA GLU A 436 1.55 2.49 15.67
C GLU A 436 2.69 1.98 14.77
N SER A 437 3.05 0.70 14.81
CA SER A 437 4.07 0.17 13.89
C SER A 437 3.52 0.11 12.47
N ILE A 438 4.17 0.80 11.52
CA ILE A 438 3.75 0.77 10.12
C ILE A 438 4.17 -0.55 9.44
N ILE A 439 3.31 -1.10 8.60
CA ILE A 439 3.61 -2.26 7.75
C ILE A 439 3.52 -1.84 6.28
N VAL A 440 4.63 -1.94 5.55
CA VAL A 440 4.75 -1.47 4.17
C VAL A 440 5.16 -2.63 3.27
N GLY A 441 4.36 -2.93 2.25
CA GLY A 441 4.70 -3.97 1.27
C GLY A 441 5.50 -3.43 0.08
N GLU A 442 6.48 -4.18 -0.39
CA GLU A 442 7.04 -3.96 -1.72
C GLU A 442 6.09 -4.53 -2.79
N ILE A 443 5.31 -3.63 -3.43
CA ILE A 443 4.39 -3.98 -4.52
C ILE A 443 4.55 -2.96 -5.64
N TRP A 444 4.88 -3.43 -6.83
CA TRP A 444 5.15 -2.55 -7.98
C TRP A 444 3.87 -2.11 -8.72
N GLY A 445 2.79 -2.90 -8.62
CA GLY A 445 1.53 -2.69 -9.35
C GLY A 445 0.32 -2.36 -8.45
N ASP A 446 -0.88 -2.72 -8.92
CA ASP A 446 -2.12 -2.49 -8.17
C ASP A 446 -2.09 -3.21 -6.82
N SER A 447 -2.09 -2.42 -5.75
CA SER A 447 -1.99 -2.85 -4.36
C SER A 447 -3.34 -2.91 -3.63
N LYS A 448 -4.48 -2.72 -4.32
CA LYS A 448 -5.82 -2.68 -3.67
C LYS A 448 -6.00 -3.85 -2.69
N VAL A 449 -5.66 -5.06 -3.10
CA VAL A 449 -5.89 -6.30 -2.32
C VAL A 449 -5.13 -6.32 -1.00
N TYR A 450 -3.98 -5.66 -0.92
CA TYR A 450 -3.13 -5.61 0.28
C TYR A 450 -3.50 -4.48 1.25
N LEU A 451 -4.23 -3.47 0.77
CA LEU A 451 -4.58 -2.26 1.53
C LEU A 451 -5.98 -2.34 2.17
N GLN A 452 -6.54 -3.54 2.30
CA GLN A 452 -7.88 -3.78 2.86
C GLN A 452 -7.89 -3.75 4.41
N GLY A 453 -6.88 -3.17 5.04
CA GLY A 453 -6.81 -3.00 6.50
C GLY A 453 -6.48 -4.23 7.33
N ASN A 454 -6.28 -5.36 6.65
CA ASN A 454 -5.96 -6.64 7.26
C ASN A 454 -4.56 -7.14 6.88
N MET A 455 -3.85 -6.50 5.96
CA MET A 455 -2.44 -6.81 5.63
C MET A 455 -1.54 -5.59 5.86
N PHE A 456 -1.43 -4.67 4.89
CA PHE A 456 -0.48 -3.55 4.97
C PHE A 456 -1.17 -2.23 5.29
N ASP A 457 -0.40 -1.32 5.90
CA ASP A 457 -0.81 0.08 6.09
C ASP A 457 -0.42 0.94 4.89
N SER A 458 0.61 0.53 4.14
CA SER A 458 1.12 1.22 2.97
C SER A 458 1.82 0.25 2.01
N VAL A 459 2.21 0.75 0.85
CA VAL A 459 3.06 0.07 -0.13
C VAL A 459 4.07 1.05 -0.70
N MET A 460 5.19 0.51 -1.22
CA MET A 460 6.13 1.25 -2.05
C MET A 460 5.43 1.68 -3.35
N ASN A 461 5.10 2.97 -3.49
CA ASN A 461 4.23 3.46 -4.56
C ASN A 461 4.99 3.66 -5.88
N TYR A 462 5.44 2.57 -6.49
CA TYR A 462 6.10 2.58 -7.80
C TYR A 462 5.19 3.14 -8.91
N GLN A 463 3.87 3.05 -8.77
CA GLN A 463 2.93 3.69 -9.70
C GLN A 463 3.04 5.22 -9.68
N PHE A 464 3.28 5.83 -8.51
CA PHE A 464 3.58 7.27 -8.43
C PHE A 464 4.90 7.60 -9.14
N ARG A 465 5.96 6.85 -8.86
CA ARG A 465 7.26 6.99 -9.54
C ARG A 465 7.10 6.97 -11.05
N ASP A 466 6.43 5.96 -11.58
CA ASP A 466 6.27 5.78 -13.02
C ASP A 466 5.43 6.90 -13.65
N ALA A 467 4.42 7.40 -12.92
CA ALA A 467 3.66 8.58 -13.34
C ALA A 467 4.54 9.83 -13.40
N VAL A 468 5.41 10.05 -12.40
CA VAL A 468 6.37 11.16 -12.40
C VAL A 468 7.32 11.04 -13.60
N ILE A 469 7.93 9.87 -13.83
CA ILE A 469 8.80 9.65 -15.00
C ILE A 469 8.06 9.93 -16.31
N GLU A 470 6.82 9.46 -16.43
CA GLU A 470 5.99 9.73 -17.60
C GLU A 470 5.77 11.23 -17.84
N TYR A 471 5.65 12.00 -16.76
CA TYR A 471 5.42 13.44 -16.84
C TYR A 471 6.70 14.26 -17.05
N VAL A 472 7.79 13.94 -16.35
CA VAL A 472 9.01 14.77 -16.37
C VAL A 472 10.04 14.30 -17.39
N ALA A 473 10.09 13.01 -17.74
CA ALA A 473 11.15 12.45 -18.58
C ALA A 473 10.73 12.16 -20.03
N ARG A 474 9.43 11.95 -20.29
CA ARG A 474 8.96 11.54 -21.63
C ARG A 474 8.69 12.76 -22.52
N PRO A 475 8.91 12.66 -23.86
CA PRO A 475 8.91 13.82 -24.76
C PRO A 475 7.64 14.70 -24.76
N MET A 476 6.49 14.16 -24.38
CA MET A 476 5.21 14.88 -24.37
C MET A 476 4.90 15.58 -23.06
N HIS A 477 5.61 15.22 -21.98
CA HIS A 477 5.36 15.72 -20.64
C HIS A 477 3.87 15.78 -20.24
N SER A 478 3.13 14.70 -20.51
CA SER A 478 1.67 14.77 -20.50
C SER A 478 1.11 14.87 -19.07
N ALA A 479 0.65 16.05 -18.67
CA ALA A 479 -0.02 16.28 -17.39
C ALA A 479 -1.26 15.39 -17.24
N LYS A 480 -2.00 15.18 -18.35
CA LYS A 480 -3.17 14.30 -18.39
C LYS A 480 -2.81 12.84 -18.12
N LYS A 481 -1.67 12.34 -18.64
CA LYS A 481 -1.24 10.97 -18.39
C LYS A 481 -0.84 10.76 -16.93
N PHE A 482 -0.14 11.72 -16.33
CA PHE A 482 0.13 11.73 -14.88
C PHE A 482 -1.16 11.65 -14.06
N ALA A 483 -2.13 12.51 -14.38
CA ALA A 483 -3.43 12.55 -13.71
C ALA A 483 -4.21 11.23 -13.83
N ASN A 484 -4.18 10.60 -15.00
CA ASN A 484 -4.83 9.31 -15.22
C ASN A 484 -4.14 8.18 -14.46
N MET A 485 -2.81 8.11 -14.51
CA MET A 485 -2.02 7.08 -13.82
C MET A 485 -2.19 7.17 -12.30
N THR A 486 -2.09 8.38 -11.73
CA THR A 486 -2.28 8.56 -10.29
C THR A 486 -3.74 8.44 -9.87
N GLY A 487 -4.67 8.97 -10.67
CA GLY A 487 -6.10 8.87 -10.43
C GLY A 487 -6.61 7.43 -10.39
N PHE A 488 -5.97 6.51 -11.11
CA PHE A 488 -6.32 5.08 -11.11
C PHE A 488 -6.30 4.49 -9.70
N TYR A 489 -5.21 4.69 -8.95
CA TYR A 489 -5.09 4.14 -7.61
C TYR A 489 -5.73 5.04 -6.54
N LEU A 490 -5.66 6.37 -6.67
CA LEU A 490 -6.23 7.31 -5.69
C LEU A 490 -7.74 7.09 -5.49
N LYS A 491 -8.45 6.72 -6.56
CA LYS A 491 -9.89 6.46 -6.53
C LYS A 491 -10.23 5.02 -6.13
N ARG A 492 -9.25 4.10 -6.12
CA ARG A 492 -9.45 2.66 -5.88
C ARG A 492 -9.04 2.23 -4.48
N TYR A 493 -8.06 2.90 -3.89
CA TYR A 493 -7.61 2.56 -2.54
C TYR A 493 -8.54 3.13 -1.47
N PRO A 494 -8.63 2.49 -0.29
CA PRO A 494 -9.36 3.06 0.84
C PRO A 494 -8.77 4.43 1.20
N PRO A 495 -9.57 5.50 1.35
CA PRO A 495 -9.05 6.85 1.58
C PRO A 495 -8.06 6.98 2.74
N GLN A 496 -8.23 6.23 3.83
CA GLN A 496 -7.36 6.27 5.00
C GLN A 496 -5.90 5.87 4.74
N VAL A 497 -5.62 5.12 3.66
CA VAL A 497 -4.23 4.70 3.33
C VAL A 497 -3.51 5.73 2.46
N LEU A 498 -4.25 6.61 1.78
CA LEU A 498 -3.68 7.48 0.73
C LEU A 498 -2.59 8.39 1.26
N HIS A 499 -2.75 8.90 2.48
CA HIS A 499 -1.76 9.76 3.13
C HIS A 499 -0.51 9.01 3.61
N SER A 500 -0.54 7.69 3.68
CA SER A 500 0.58 6.85 4.15
C SER A 500 1.33 6.16 3.01
N LEU A 501 0.86 6.23 1.75
CA LEU A 501 1.51 5.65 0.56
C LEU A 501 2.95 6.14 0.41
N TRP A 502 3.92 5.24 0.21
CA TRP A 502 5.34 5.60 0.09
C TRP A 502 5.67 6.09 -1.32
N ASN A 503 5.63 7.40 -1.51
CA ASN A 503 5.90 8.09 -2.78
C ASN A 503 7.41 8.27 -2.97
N MET A 504 8.05 7.30 -3.61
CA MET A 504 9.46 7.37 -4.00
C MET A 504 9.65 7.83 -5.44
N LEU A 505 10.81 8.43 -5.73
CA LEU A 505 11.25 8.74 -7.09
C LEU A 505 12.17 7.64 -7.64
N ASP A 506 12.93 7.00 -6.77
CA ASP A 506 13.77 5.85 -7.05
C ASP A 506 14.04 5.08 -5.75
N SER A 507 14.79 4.00 -5.85
CA SER A 507 15.23 3.18 -4.73
C SER A 507 16.52 2.44 -5.09
N HIS A 508 17.01 1.64 -4.15
CA HIS A 508 18.10 0.69 -4.39
C HIS A 508 17.85 -0.36 -5.50
N ASP A 509 16.62 -0.49 -6.03
CA ASP A 509 16.27 -1.40 -7.12
C ASP A 509 16.07 -0.70 -8.47
N THR A 510 16.18 0.63 -8.51
CA THR A 510 15.96 1.41 -9.72
C THR A 510 17.12 2.33 -10.03
N GLU A 511 17.25 2.73 -11.30
CA GLU A 511 18.13 3.84 -11.66
C GLU A 511 17.78 5.10 -10.86
N ARG A 512 18.80 5.88 -10.48
CA ARG A 512 18.59 7.17 -9.80
C ARG A 512 17.86 8.13 -10.72
N MET A 513 16.88 8.84 -10.19
CA MET A 513 15.97 9.71 -10.94
C MET A 513 16.74 10.81 -11.70
N LEU A 514 17.79 11.40 -11.11
CA LEU A 514 18.62 12.38 -11.81
C LEU A 514 19.30 11.77 -13.06
N THR A 515 19.71 10.49 -13.00
CA THR A 515 20.25 9.76 -14.16
C THR A 515 19.17 9.46 -15.19
N THR A 516 17.99 9.02 -14.76
CA THR A 516 16.82 8.83 -15.65
C THR A 516 16.43 10.12 -16.37
N LEU A 517 16.69 11.28 -15.76
CA LEU A 517 16.47 12.62 -16.32
C LEU A 517 17.69 13.18 -17.06
N TYR A 518 18.69 12.35 -17.37
CA TYR A 518 19.89 12.74 -18.12
C TYR A 518 20.67 13.89 -17.46
N GLY A 519 20.61 14.03 -16.13
CA GLY A 519 21.26 15.09 -15.39
C GLY A 519 20.54 16.45 -15.42
N ASP A 520 19.30 16.52 -15.91
CA ASP A 520 18.53 17.76 -15.92
C ASP A 520 18.01 18.11 -14.52
N ILE A 521 18.71 19.04 -13.87
CA ILE A 521 18.43 19.48 -12.50
C ILE A 521 17.05 20.13 -12.37
N GLU A 522 16.59 20.89 -13.37
CA GLU A 522 15.31 21.60 -13.28
C GLU A 522 14.13 20.62 -13.41
N LEU A 523 14.25 19.61 -14.29
CA LEU A 523 13.29 18.50 -14.32
C LEU A 523 13.31 17.68 -13.02
N PHE A 524 14.49 17.47 -12.44
CA PHE A 524 14.62 16.79 -11.15
C PHE A 524 13.93 17.58 -10.02
N LYS A 525 14.09 18.90 -9.96
CA LYS A 525 13.37 19.77 -9.01
C LYS A 525 11.85 19.69 -9.18
N ILE A 526 11.33 19.53 -10.40
CA ILE A 526 9.89 19.28 -10.61
C ILE A 526 9.50 17.93 -10.00
N ALA A 527 10.27 16.87 -10.26
CA ALA A 527 10.01 15.54 -9.69
C ALA A 527 9.99 15.57 -8.15
N VAL A 528 10.96 16.24 -7.52
CA VAL A 528 11.03 16.44 -6.05
C VAL A 528 9.87 17.30 -5.55
N GLY A 529 9.52 18.37 -6.28
CA GLY A 529 8.35 19.20 -5.97
C GLY A 529 7.06 18.39 -5.91
N LEU A 530 6.84 17.52 -6.91
CA LEU A 530 5.73 16.58 -6.92
C LEU A 530 5.82 15.62 -5.73
N GLN A 531 6.97 15.01 -5.49
CA GLN A 531 7.18 14.08 -4.37
C GLN A 531 6.76 14.70 -3.01
N MET A 532 7.14 15.95 -2.77
CA MET A 532 6.94 16.64 -1.49
C MET A 532 5.55 17.26 -1.32
N THR A 533 4.79 17.45 -2.40
CA THR A 533 3.48 18.14 -2.34
C THR A 533 2.31 17.28 -2.80
N PHE A 534 2.56 16.10 -3.39
CA PHE A 534 1.54 15.12 -3.71
C PHE A 534 0.99 14.45 -2.44
N ILE A 535 -0.22 13.89 -2.54
CA ILE A 535 -0.83 13.12 -1.45
C ILE A 535 -0.08 11.80 -1.22
N GLY A 536 0.16 11.45 0.05
CA GLY A 536 1.02 10.34 0.45
C GLY A 536 2.24 10.83 1.19
N SER A 537 3.22 9.95 1.37
CA SER A 537 4.41 10.14 2.19
C SER A 537 5.67 10.00 1.34
N PRO A 538 6.47 11.07 1.14
CA PRO A 538 7.67 11.01 0.32
C PRO A 538 8.74 10.09 0.93
N VAL A 539 9.45 9.35 0.09
CA VAL A 539 10.62 8.54 0.45
C VAL A 539 11.83 9.00 -0.37
N ILE A 540 12.83 9.58 0.30
CA ILE A 540 14.08 10.05 -0.31
C ILE A 540 15.08 8.88 -0.30
N TYR A 541 15.70 8.55 -1.42
CA TYR A 541 16.78 7.57 -1.44
C TYR A 541 18.11 8.28 -1.16
N TYR A 542 18.96 7.71 -0.29
CA TYR A 542 20.14 8.42 0.19
C TYR A 542 21.00 8.97 -0.95
N GLY A 543 21.38 10.24 -0.83
CA GLY A 543 22.22 10.92 -1.80
C GLY A 543 21.46 11.65 -2.91
N ASP A 544 20.17 11.38 -3.10
CA ASP A 544 19.36 12.15 -4.05
C ASP A 544 19.28 13.63 -3.66
N GLU A 545 19.27 13.91 -2.35
CA GLU A 545 19.24 15.26 -1.81
C GLU A 545 20.51 16.07 -2.10
N ILE A 546 21.59 15.41 -2.52
CA ILE A 546 22.83 16.06 -2.94
C ILE A 546 23.14 15.84 -4.43
N GLY A 547 22.19 15.27 -5.19
CA GLY A 547 22.30 15.06 -6.62
C GLY A 547 23.17 13.87 -7.04
N MET A 548 23.18 12.77 -6.28
CA MET A 548 23.86 11.55 -6.70
C MET A 548 23.26 10.99 -8.00
N THR A 549 24.14 10.44 -8.84
CA THR A 549 23.80 9.76 -10.09
C THR A 549 24.21 8.29 -10.04
N GLY A 550 23.52 7.43 -10.76
CA GLY A 550 23.82 6.01 -10.86
C GLY A 550 22.82 5.31 -11.76
N GLY A 551 23.33 4.40 -12.60
CA GLY A 551 22.56 3.56 -13.52
C GLY A 551 21.75 2.48 -12.79
N LYS A 552 21.54 1.34 -13.44
CA LYS A 552 20.87 0.18 -12.81
C LYS A 552 21.71 -0.41 -11.68
N ASP A 553 21.06 -1.25 -10.87
CA ASP A 553 21.74 -2.08 -9.87
C ASP A 553 22.97 -2.76 -10.48
N PRO A 554 24.17 -2.64 -9.87
CA PRO A 554 24.45 -1.95 -8.59
C PRO A 554 25.03 -0.54 -8.65
N ASP A 555 25.04 0.10 -9.81
CA ASP A 555 25.56 1.47 -9.98
C ASP A 555 24.70 2.54 -9.28
N ASN A 556 23.44 2.24 -8.96
CA ASN A 556 22.57 3.08 -8.12
C ASN A 556 22.94 3.05 -6.61
N ARG A 557 23.81 2.12 -6.18
CA ARG A 557 24.22 1.91 -4.78
C ARG A 557 25.64 2.45 -4.50
N ARG A 558 26.05 3.54 -5.13
CA ARG A 558 27.39 4.15 -4.88
C ARG A 558 27.52 4.65 -3.45
N PRO A 559 28.72 4.64 -2.85
CA PRO A 559 28.95 5.25 -1.54
C PRO A 559 28.52 6.72 -1.48
N MET A 560 27.91 7.14 -0.38
CA MET A 560 27.52 8.53 -0.12
C MET A 560 28.78 9.42 -0.06
N PRO A 561 28.91 10.45 -0.90
CA PRO A 561 30.12 11.27 -0.94
C PRO A 561 30.09 12.33 0.18
N TRP A 562 30.52 12.01 1.40
CA TRP A 562 30.50 12.97 2.54
C TRP A 562 31.40 14.21 2.40
N LYS A 563 32.24 14.26 1.37
CA LYS A 563 32.93 15.48 0.94
C LYS A 563 31.93 16.48 0.37
N GLU A 564 31.57 17.47 1.17
CA GLU A 564 30.55 18.48 0.83
C GLU A 564 30.83 19.24 -0.47
N GLU A 565 32.09 19.35 -0.90
CA GLU A 565 32.46 19.95 -2.17
C GLU A 565 31.95 19.16 -3.40
N LEU A 566 31.55 17.91 -3.21
CA LEU A 566 30.95 17.06 -4.24
C LEU A 566 29.42 17.21 -4.32
N TRP A 567 28.81 17.93 -3.37
CA TRP A 567 27.35 18.02 -3.28
C TRP A 567 26.79 19.08 -4.22
N ASN A 568 25.66 18.78 -4.84
CA ASN A 568 24.84 19.80 -5.45
C ASN A 568 24.03 20.54 -4.36
N LYS A 569 24.57 21.67 -3.89
CA LYS A 569 23.94 22.48 -2.82
C LYS A 569 22.60 23.10 -3.23
N ASP A 570 22.37 23.34 -4.52
CA ASP A 570 21.09 23.85 -5.02
C ASP A 570 19.98 22.80 -4.88
N ILE A 571 20.27 21.54 -5.17
CA ILE A 571 19.34 20.42 -4.90
C ILE A 571 19.09 20.26 -3.40
N LEU A 572 20.14 20.32 -2.58
CA LEU A 572 20.02 20.15 -1.12
C LEU A 572 19.12 21.21 -0.48
N GLU A 573 19.37 22.48 -0.79
CA GLU A 573 18.56 23.58 -0.27
C GLU A 573 17.11 23.53 -0.80
N TYR A 574 16.92 23.05 -2.02
CA TYR A 574 15.58 22.83 -2.56
C TYR A 574 14.81 21.73 -1.81
N TYR A 575 15.45 20.60 -1.50
CA TYR A 575 14.87 19.56 -0.63
C TYR A 575 14.51 20.09 0.74
N LYS A 576 15.45 20.76 1.43
CA LYS A 576 15.21 21.35 2.74
C LYS A 576 14.04 22.32 2.74
N LYS A 577 13.95 23.19 1.72
CA LYS A 577 12.86 24.16 1.58
C LYS A 577 11.51 23.47 1.38
N LEU A 578 11.43 22.45 0.52
CA LEU A 578 10.20 21.69 0.31
C LEU A 578 9.78 20.88 1.53
N ILE A 579 10.73 20.26 2.24
CA ILE A 579 10.46 19.55 3.50
C ILE A 579 9.97 20.53 4.56
N SER A 580 10.56 21.73 4.65
CA SER A 580 10.10 22.80 5.51
C SER A 580 8.66 23.19 5.20
N PHE A 581 8.32 23.46 3.94
CA PHE A 581 6.93 23.76 3.54
C PHE A 581 5.98 22.63 3.91
N ARG A 582 6.38 21.39 3.67
CA ARG A 582 5.58 20.22 4.02
C ARG A 582 5.32 20.11 5.51
N LYS A 583 6.28 20.50 6.36
CA LYS A 583 6.11 20.53 7.83
C LYS A 583 5.28 21.73 8.30
N GLU A 584 5.46 22.89 7.67
CA GLU A 584 4.78 24.13 8.02
C GLU A 584 3.29 24.11 7.64
N TYR A 585 2.94 23.47 6.52
CA TYR A 585 1.58 23.47 5.97
C TYR A 585 0.91 22.08 6.04
N PRO A 586 0.04 21.84 7.03
CA PRO A 586 -0.67 20.58 7.22
C PRO A 586 -1.40 20.04 5.98
N ALA A 587 -1.89 20.91 5.10
CA ALA A 587 -2.56 20.52 3.86
C ALA A 587 -1.64 19.70 2.94
N LEU A 588 -0.32 19.94 2.93
CA LEU A 588 0.62 19.13 2.15
C LEU A 588 0.78 17.70 2.70
N ARG A 589 0.57 17.49 4.01
CA ARG A 589 0.69 16.17 4.64
C ARG A 589 -0.65 15.41 4.63
N LYS A 590 -1.71 16.06 5.11
CA LYS A 590 -3.00 15.42 5.43
C LYS A 590 -4.18 16.01 4.67
N GLY A 591 -3.97 17.05 3.86
CA GLY A 591 -5.04 17.65 3.07
C GLY A 591 -5.47 16.80 1.89
N SER A 592 -6.73 16.99 1.47
CA SER A 592 -7.30 16.40 0.26
C SER A 592 -6.47 16.75 -0.97
N PHE A 593 -6.70 16.03 -2.07
CA PHE A 593 -6.00 16.23 -3.34
C PHE A 593 -7.02 16.36 -4.47
N GLU A 594 -6.91 17.44 -5.24
CA GLU A 594 -7.79 17.73 -6.38
C GLU A 594 -6.97 18.25 -7.55
N ILE A 595 -7.15 17.66 -8.73
CA ILE A 595 -6.52 18.17 -9.97
C ILE A 595 -7.37 19.32 -10.51
N ILE A 596 -6.73 20.46 -10.74
CA ILE A 596 -7.36 21.68 -11.27
C ILE A 596 -7.21 21.76 -12.79
N ALA A 597 -6.01 21.49 -13.31
CA ALA A 597 -5.73 21.60 -14.75
C ALA A 597 -4.69 20.58 -15.22
N THR A 598 -4.87 20.09 -16.44
CA THR A 598 -3.97 19.15 -17.13
C THR A 598 -3.88 19.49 -18.62
N ASP A 599 -3.41 20.70 -18.93
CA ASP A 599 -3.35 21.21 -20.31
C ASP A 599 -1.94 21.05 -20.90
N GLY A 600 -1.78 20.10 -21.82
CA GLY A 600 -0.49 19.77 -22.41
C GLY A 600 0.55 19.39 -21.34
N THR A 601 1.56 20.25 -21.17
CA THR A 601 2.64 20.11 -20.17
C THR A 601 2.27 20.70 -18.81
N LEU A 602 1.27 21.57 -18.75
CA LEU A 602 0.87 22.25 -17.52
C LEU A 602 0.02 21.33 -16.65
N MET A 603 0.49 21.11 -15.43
CA MET A 603 -0.32 20.51 -14.38
C MET A 603 -0.57 21.53 -13.27
N ALA A 604 -1.82 21.57 -12.80
CA ALA A 604 -2.18 22.29 -11.58
C ALA A 604 -3.02 21.38 -10.67
N TYR A 605 -2.72 21.36 -9.38
CA TYR A 605 -3.52 20.67 -8.38
C TYR A 605 -3.56 21.44 -7.07
N LYS A 606 -4.56 21.13 -6.25
CA LYS A 606 -4.81 21.75 -4.97
C LYS A 606 -4.68 20.72 -3.85
N ARG A 607 -4.11 21.18 -2.74
CA ARG A 607 -4.15 20.51 -1.43
C ARG A 607 -4.99 21.35 -0.48
N THR A 608 -5.96 20.74 0.20
CA THR A 608 -6.85 21.46 1.12
C THR A 608 -7.02 20.71 2.43
N LEU A 609 -6.85 21.42 3.55
CA LEU A 609 -7.20 20.90 4.87
C LEU A 609 -7.83 22.02 5.68
N GLU A 610 -9.08 21.84 6.09
CA GLU A 610 -9.87 22.89 6.76
C GLU A 610 -9.86 24.17 5.89
N ASP A 611 -9.39 25.30 6.43
CA ASP A 611 -9.28 26.58 5.72
C ASP A 611 -7.93 26.76 4.99
N GLU A 612 -6.99 25.82 5.12
CA GLU A 612 -5.70 25.90 4.44
C GLU A 612 -5.81 25.37 3.01
N GLU A 613 -5.47 26.23 2.05
CA GLU A 613 -5.47 25.92 0.62
C GLU A 613 -4.09 26.20 0.01
N ILE A 614 -3.56 25.21 -0.69
CA ILE A 614 -2.29 25.30 -1.40
C ILE A 614 -2.49 24.84 -2.84
N ILE A 615 -2.07 25.67 -3.79
CA ILE A 615 -2.14 25.40 -5.22
C ILE A 615 -0.73 25.18 -5.74
N ILE A 616 -0.54 24.10 -6.49
CA ILE A 616 0.73 23.73 -7.08
C ILE A 616 0.58 23.85 -8.59
N PHE A 617 1.56 24.44 -9.25
CA PHE A 617 1.72 24.40 -10.70
C PHE A 617 3.05 23.76 -11.07
N ALA A 618 3.03 22.89 -12.08
CA ALA A 618 4.22 22.28 -12.64
C ALA A 618 4.20 22.42 -14.17
N ASN A 619 5.36 22.73 -14.75
CA ASN A 619 5.55 22.74 -16.19
C ASN A 619 6.97 22.25 -16.52
N PRO A 620 7.16 20.97 -16.85
CA PRO A 620 8.44 20.43 -17.31
C PRO A 620 8.73 20.75 -18.79
N GLY A 621 7.81 21.40 -19.50
CA GLY A 621 8.00 21.79 -20.89
C GLY A 621 9.13 22.79 -21.08
N ASN A 622 9.68 22.83 -22.30
CA ASN A 622 10.74 23.78 -22.68
C ASN A 622 10.21 25.19 -22.99
N GLU A 623 8.89 25.37 -23.00
CA GLU A 623 8.23 26.65 -23.22
C GLU A 623 7.34 26.98 -22.02
N LYS A 624 7.03 28.27 -21.84
CA LYS A 624 6.04 28.70 -20.85
C LYS A 624 4.66 28.14 -21.21
N ALA A 625 3.88 27.80 -20.20
CA ALA A 625 2.50 27.37 -20.34
C ALA A 625 1.56 28.31 -19.58
N THR A 626 0.32 28.45 -20.02
CA THR A 626 -0.62 29.40 -19.41
C THR A 626 -1.80 28.66 -18.79
N PHE A 627 -2.00 28.84 -17.48
CA PHE A 627 -3.22 28.41 -16.81
C PHE A 627 -4.37 29.34 -17.21
N SER A 628 -5.21 28.92 -18.15
CA SER A 628 -6.36 29.70 -18.64
C SER A 628 -7.54 29.58 -17.67
N GLY A 629 -7.55 30.40 -16.62
CA GLY A 629 -8.57 30.38 -15.57
C GLY A 629 -8.31 31.39 -14.46
N SER A 630 -9.14 31.37 -13.41
CA SER A 630 -8.94 32.16 -12.20
C SER A 630 -9.26 31.34 -10.96
N LEU A 631 -8.42 31.47 -9.92
CA LEU A 631 -8.70 30.91 -8.59
C LEU A 631 -9.05 32.05 -7.63
N PRO A 632 -10.17 31.95 -6.88
CA PRO A 632 -10.64 33.03 -6.04
C PRO A 632 -9.77 33.20 -4.79
N GLY A 633 -9.26 34.42 -4.59
CA GLY A 633 -8.49 34.81 -3.41
C GLY A 633 -7.13 35.40 -3.75
N LEU A 634 -6.43 35.85 -2.71
CA LEU A 634 -5.06 36.33 -2.79
C LEU A 634 -4.13 35.22 -2.32
N TYR A 635 -3.01 35.01 -3.01
CA TYR A 635 -2.08 33.91 -2.73
C TYR A 635 -0.65 34.42 -2.51
N HIS A 636 0.09 33.75 -1.63
CA HIS A 636 1.55 33.86 -1.49
C HIS A 636 2.23 32.78 -2.32
N GLU A 637 3.08 33.17 -3.28
CA GLU A 637 4.02 32.23 -3.90
C GLU A 637 5.16 31.94 -2.92
N LEU A 638 5.33 30.68 -2.52
CA LEU A 638 6.14 30.31 -1.37
C LEU A 638 7.66 30.42 -1.62
N PHE A 639 8.13 30.30 -2.86
CA PHE A 639 9.56 30.40 -3.13
C PHE A 639 10.07 31.85 -3.08
N THR A 640 9.29 32.78 -3.61
CA THR A 640 9.60 34.20 -3.81
C THR A 640 8.95 35.12 -2.78
N ASN A 641 7.95 34.62 -2.04
CA ASN A 641 7.13 35.35 -1.09
C ASN A 641 6.34 36.52 -1.71
N THR A 642 6.03 36.45 -3.00
CA THR A 642 5.21 37.45 -3.70
C THR A 642 3.73 37.17 -3.53
N GLN A 643 2.93 38.23 -3.30
CA GLN A 643 1.47 38.13 -3.24
C GLN A 643 0.86 38.40 -4.61
N MET A 644 -0.09 37.57 -5.05
CA MET A 644 -0.83 37.81 -6.29
C MET A 644 -2.18 37.09 -6.31
N GLU A 645 -3.09 37.60 -7.15
CA GLU A 645 -4.26 36.85 -7.58
C GLU A 645 -3.86 35.89 -8.72
N ILE A 646 -4.40 34.68 -8.71
CA ILE A 646 -4.14 33.71 -9.76
C ILE A 646 -5.20 33.88 -10.85
N LYS A 647 -4.82 34.54 -11.95
CA LYS A 647 -5.65 34.70 -13.15
C LYS A 647 -4.78 34.66 -14.40
N ASN A 648 -5.08 33.75 -15.33
CA ASN A 648 -4.31 33.56 -16.55
C ASN A 648 -2.79 33.46 -16.28
N LEU A 649 -2.43 32.67 -15.25
CA LEU A 649 -1.06 32.61 -14.75
C LEU A 649 -0.13 32.00 -15.81
N GLU A 650 0.93 32.72 -16.16
CA GLU A 650 2.03 32.16 -16.95
C GLU A 650 2.97 31.36 -16.03
N VAL A 651 3.13 30.08 -16.33
CA VAL A 651 4.02 29.16 -15.64
C VAL A 651 5.27 28.98 -16.52
N PRO A 652 6.46 29.42 -16.07
CA PRO A 652 7.68 29.34 -16.86
C PRO A 652 8.02 27.91 -17.32
N ALA A 653 8.86 27.80 -18.35
CA ALA A 653 9.44 26.53 -18.76
C ALA A 653 10.23 25.91 -17.61
N LYS A 654 10.20 24.57 -17.49
CA LYS A 654 10.86 23.78 -16.44
C LYS A 654 10.73 24.39 -15.04
N SER A 655 9.50 24.70 -14.63
CA SER A 655 9.25 25.34 -13.33
C SER A 655 8.23 24.60 -12.47
N PHE A 656 8.35 24.84 -11.17
CA PHE A 656 7.46 24.33 -10.13
C PHE A 656 7.13 25.48 -9.17
N LEU A 657 5.85 25.82 -9.05
CA LEU A 657 5.37 26.95 -8.26
C LEU A 657 4.40 26.46 -7.18
N ILE A 658 4.48 27.04 -5.98
CA ILE A 658 3.59 26.68 -4.87
C ILE A 658 2.98 27.95 -4.31
N PHE A 659 1.65 27.99 -4.27
CA PHE A 659 0.88 29.13 -3.83
C PHE A 659 0.05 28.77 -2.61
N LYS A 660 0.21 29.49 -1.49
CA LYS A 660 -0.66 29.36 -0.32
C LYS A 660 -1.69 30.47 -0.32
N ARG A 661 -2.97 30.14 -0.12
CA ARG A 661 -4.02 31.16 0.01
C ARG A 661 -3.85 31.98 1.28
N ILE A 662 -4.01 33.30 1.16
CA ILE A 662 -4.07 34.24 2.28
C ILE A 662 -5.51 34.29 2.78
N ARG A 663 -5.68 34.33 4.09
CA ARG A 663 -6.99 34.52 4.74
C ARG A 663 -7.50 35.95 4.61
#